data_AF-A0A3L7S1X1-F1
#
_entry.id   AF-A0A3L7S1X1-F1
#
_cell.length_a   1.000
_cell.length_b   1.000
_cell.length_c   1.000
_cell.angle_alpha   90.00
_cell.angle_beta   90.00
_cell.angle_gamma   90.00
#
_symmetry.space_group_name_H-M   'P 1'
#
loop_
_entity.id
_entity.type
_entity.pdbx_description
1 polymer ?
#
loop_
_entity_poly.entity_id
_entity_poly.type
_entity_poly.pdbx_seq_one_letter_code
_entity_poly.pdbx_strand_id
1 'polypeptide(L)'
;MKKSGKILHSFTSLFRNSSTNLKRKTNRKSQHLQLETLETRQLLTVPALSSNPNAQMTVFLDFDGEDYGNQIVRVQRNPDLALERMSAIPAFTIDGTPGPDSPAEERLIEEIFHRVAEDFRPFNVNVTTVQPPTGVLQIKVSVGGNGVVQYRVLTRVFDQNGALIDTLVGPPQTYRFTSPVFAELNAYRGNQANPVLVFPQQLTTAQQNGQTIARLVSQGVGRQLGLQNRTAVGTVNNGPIMADLTANPIRDTWTNTFPQNDLNGLTAPSGIQERPDDFGDSIATAANAQVDLVSSSVANPQQIASGIINHTPAVVGADRDVFRTVLDFTRTTGTAELSINVDGLDLSSRRFLDGTVNANLNRGSNLDVVVTLYSANGTLLASDSPSPEIDGEILFEIPAASIPGNRLLVYYIEVTTTSEFGSLGEYTVNCSLQEVLGAPVVLAPAATVQTTLPTFSWTSSLRATGYILEVSNATTGSVIFTKRTSATTYTVNPEDNNILPSAINSLPEGSYNVRVKAIRGTGGASNESTWSNSLRFTIAIPLPSKPTIIRPKTATGESFPTFEWTKGANDKSYTVQVFKKGTTTRVIYKTNQATNTYVHFAPLANGDYTFNVRAFNAVNKPGAISESVDFKVTSPTLVAPKLTAPIGTSTSIQPRFVWTAVTGATFYKLVVHNLSKGTVQLTQENLPRTRTFFDPPVMPQGNYRVSVQAVSNNIGADGKYIAGPSTGWQPFTLDILPPAAPSVTGPRGLNDSPTIQTTNPRFAWTVPARGVKYDLLVNNLTTQVAGVIRENGLTTNAFIARTNMAQGKYRVWVRAYNLANEVGDWSLPFDFNIDEPTPTVPVITAPAVNSLGYVEDANPTFRWTTTTPPAAAYDFTLFNVSLGTTAFTVTDLTTASYAVPAAYRLGEYVYRAQVRAKNVSGDVTQWSAPYTIRVNIPDPTTPTLIGPGDTITDTTPTFSWRHSSTSFSYEILIRDLLRNEDISVQVKTFSLDPGGATASYNLPNANALKPGTYRFWVRAINSLGQASGWSTSKTFVITVKLDDSLQSSPAENPDQLVASRITPALTNRKSLTANASSEDARSEDVQPQDVVATDFVAVIRPSASDRQTAIPEVPGEESLIDAFMHRIADPSSDADFTFLKS
;
A
#
# COMPACT_ATOMS: atom_id res chain seq x y z
N MET A 1 -32.02 -16.37 54.71
CA MET A 1 -33.50 -16.36 54.90
C MET A 1 -34.08 -15.06 54.32
N LYS A 2 -35.39 -15.06 53.98
CA LYS A 2 -36.33 -13.93 53.78
C LYS A 2 -35.80 -12.47 53.60
N LYS A 3 -36.18 -11.85 52.46
CA LYS A 3 -36.73 -10.46 52.26
C LYS A 3 -35.82 -9.24 52.55
N SER A 4 -36.03 -8.04 51.94
CA SER A 4 -36.75 -7.62 50.70
C SER A 4 -36.54 -6.11 50.42
N GLY A 5 -36.49 -5.69 49.14
CA GLY A 5 -36.60 -4.28 48.70
C GLY A 5 -35.89 -4.05 47.35
N LYS A 6 -36.53 -4.17 46.18
CA LYS A 6 -37.49 -3.28 45.48
C LYS A 6 -36.89 -1.99 44.88
N ILE A 7 -36.70 -2.01 43.55
CA ILE A 7 -37.08 -1.03 42.51
C ILE A 7 -37.00 -1.81 41.19
N LEU A 8 -38.13 -2.29 40.65
CA LEU A 8 -38.89 -1.76 39.50
C LEU A 8 -38.30 -2.14 38.12
N HIS A 9 -39.15 -2.61 37.20
CA HIS A 9 -38.80 -3.06 35.83
C HIS A 9 -39.98 -2.88 34.86
N SER A 10 -39.70 -2.29 33.70
CA SER A 10 -40.10 -2.60 32.31
C SER A 10 -41.54 -3.02 31.87
N PHE A 11 -41.79 -2.71 30.57
CA PHE A 11 -42.72 -3.33 29.59
C PHE A 11 -44.22 -2.92 29.46
N THR A 12 -44.44 -1.96 28.53
CA THR A 12 -45.32 -2.00 27.31
C THR A 12 -46.84 -2.25 27.33
N SER A 13 -47.51 -1.39 26.53
CA SER A 13 -48.71 -1.62 25.67
C SER A 13 -50.12 -1.39 26.25
N LEU A 14 -51.12 -1.48 25.35
CA LEU A 14 -52.58 -1.21 25.48
C LEU A 14 -52.97 0.29 25.34
N PHE A 15 -54.12 0.70 24.76
CA PHE A 15 -55.24 -0.07 24.15
C PHE A 15 -56.00 0.73 23.04
N ARG A 16 -56.53 -0.01 22.05
CA ARG A 16 -57.71 0.22 21.16
C ARG A 16 -58.29 1.64 20.92
N ASN A 17 -58.49 1.94 19.63
CA ASN A 17 -59.53 2.86 19.13
C ASN A 17 -60.96 2.38 19.44
N SER A 18 -61.88 3.34 19.58
CA SER A 18 -63.34 3.12 19.55
C SER A 18 -64.02 4.16 18.64
N SER A 19 -64.86 3.72 17.70
CA SER A 19 -65.63 4.58 16.81
C SER A 19 -67.08 4.75 17.29
N THR A 20 -67.74 5.86 16.94
CA THR A 20 -69.02 5.91 16.19
C THR A 20 -69.74 7.28 16.25
N ASN A 21 -70.45 7.61 15.17
CA ASN A 21 -71.70 8.41 15.10
C ASN A 21 -71.70 9.93 15.44
N LEU A 22 -72.53 10.79 14.83
CA LEU A 22 -73.17 10.89 13.49
C LEU A 22 -74.04 12.19 13.43
N LYS A 23 -74.08 12.94 12.29
CA LYS A 23 -75.27 13.63 11.67
C LYS A 23 -74.98 14.83 10.73
N ARG A 24 -74.63 14.54 9.48
CA ARG A 24 -75.34 14.92 8.21
C ARG A 24 -76.28 16.16 8.17
N LYS A 25 -75.97 17.15 7.30
CA LYS A 25 -76.89 17.95 6.42
C LYS A 25 -76.06 18.84 5.46
N THR A 26 -75.82 18.48 4.19
CA THR A 26 -76.61 18.76 2.95
C THR A 26 -76.80 20.26 2.55
N ASN A 27 -76.06 20.77 1.54
CA ASN A 27 -76.58 20.97 0.16
C ASN A 27 -75.65 21.78 -0.80
N ARG A 28 -75.76 21.46 -2.11
CA ARG A 28 -75.54 22.29 -3.33
C ARG A 28 -74.56 23.49 -3.22
N LYS A 29 -73.47 23.56 -4.00
CA LYS A 29 -73.43 23.61 -5.49
C LYS A 29 -72.05 23.19 -5.99
N SER A 30 -71.98 22.66 -7.22
CA SER A 30 -70.71 22.66 -7.98
C SER A 30 -70.55 24.01 -8.69
N GLN A 31 -69.40 24.65 -8.51
CA GLN A 31 -68.88 25.70 -9.39
C GLN A 31 -67.41 25.38 -9.63
N HIS A 32 -66.93 25.62 -10.86
CA HIS A 32 -65.52 25.47 -11.18
C HIS A 32 -64.67 26.42 -10.34
N LEU A 33 -63.72 25.87 -9.62
CA LEU A 33 -62.45 26.51 -9.29
C LEU A 33 -61.37 25.62 -9.89
N GLN A 34 -60.53 26.19 -10.75
CA GLN A 34 -59.39 25.46 -11.31
C GLN A 34 -58.37 25.30 -10.19
N LEU A 35 -57.95 24.05 -9.94
CA LEU A 35 -56.66 23.81 -9.31
C LEU A 35 -55.64 23.77 -10.43
N GLU A 36 -54.67 24.68 -10.39
CA GLU A 36 -53.58 24.69 -11.36
C GLU A 36 -52.65 23.50 -11.12
N THR A 37 -52.18 22.88 -12.20
CA THR A 37 -51.25 21.74 -12.14
C THR A 37 -49.86 22.23 -11.76
N LEU A 38 -49.28 21.68 -10.68
CA LEU A 38 -47.86 21.87 -10.41
C LEU A 38 -47.02 21.27 -11.54
N GLU A 39 -46.12 22.06 -12.11
CA GLU A 39 -45.18 21.61 -13.14
C GLU A 39 -44.05 20.79 -12.50
N THR A 40 -43.72 19.65 -13.11
CA THR A 40 -42.52 18.88 -12.78
C THR A 40 -41.30 19.49 -13.47
N ARG A 41 -40.52 20.31 -12.76
CA ARG A 41 -39.18 20.68 -13.21
C ARG A 41 -38.24 19.47 -13.14
N GLN A 42 -37.39 19.31 -14.14
CA GLN A 42 -36.19 18.49 -14.03
C GLN A 42 -35.18 19.25 -13.16
N LEU A 43 -34.49 18.54 -12.26
CA LEU A 43 -33.58 19.13 -11.27
C LEU A 43 -32.28 18.32 -11.21
N LEU A 44 -31.37 18.59 -12.14
CA LEU A 44 -29.96 18.80 -11.76
C LEU A 44 -29.87 20.29 -11.48
N THR A 45 -29.81 20.65 -10.20
CA THR A 45 -29.86 22.04 -9.73
C THR A 45 -28.47 22.52 -9.39
N VAL A 46 -28.29 23.84 -9.48
CA VAL A 46 -27.23 24.60 -8.78
C VAL A 46 -26.92 23.94 -7.42
N PRO A 47 -25.65 23.58 -7.12
CA PRO A 47 -25.29 22.93 -5.88
C PRO A 47 -25.82 23.65 -4.65
N ALA A 48 -26.56 22.95 -3.79
CA ALA A 48 -27.28 23.54 -2.66
C ALA A 48 -26.34 23.86 -1.48
N LEU A 49 -25.90 25.12 -1.40
CA LEU A 49 -24.83 25.61 -0.52
C LEU A 49 -25.35 26.79 0.32
N SER A 50 -24.90 26.91 1.58
CA SER A 50 -25.32 27.96 2.52
C SER A 50 -24.26 28.19 3.60
N SER A 51 -23.85 29.44 3.85
CA SER A 51 -22.73 29.75 4.78
C SER A 51 -23.18 29.98 6.23
N ASN A 52 -24.39 30.51 6.44
CA ASN A 52 -24.96 30.76 7.77
C ASN A 52 -26.51 30.74 7.70
N PRO A 53 -27.16 29.57 7.67
CA PRO A 53 -28.61 29.45 7.44
C PRO A 53 -29.53 30.21 8.41
N ASN A 54 -29.00 30.66 9.56
CA ASN A 54 -29.76 31.36 10.61
C ASN A 54 -29.55 32.89 10.59
N ALA A 55 -28.83 33.43 9.60
CA ALA A 55 -28.55 34.85 9.49
C ALA A 55 -29.80 35.73 9.29
N GLN A 56 -29.69 37.01 9.63
CA GLN A 56 -30.80 37.97 9.48
C GLN A 56 -30.95 38.51 8.06
N MET A 57 -29.86 38.55 7.28
CA MET A 57 -29.88 38.89 5.86
C MET A 57 -29.30 37.73 5.03
N THR A 58 -29.85 37.52 3.84
CA THR A 58 -29.35 36.52 2.89
C THR A 58 -28.89 37.14 1.57
N VAL A 59 -27.65 36.85 1.16
CA VAL A 59 -27.18 37.03 -0.21
C VAL A 59 -27.50 35.75 -0.98
N PHE A 60 -28.49 35.83 -1.86
CA PHE A 60 -28.91 34.70 -2.70
C PHE A 60 -28.20 34.76 -4.06
N LEU A 61 -27.37 33.76 -4.35
CA LEU A 61 -26.65 33.56 -5.59
C LEU A 61 -27.48 32.69 -6.54
N ASP A 62 -28.18 33.34 -7.45
CA ASP A 62 -29.00 32.72 -8.49
C ASP A 62 -28.16 32.42 -9.73
N PHE A 63 -27.93 31.13 -9.98
CA PHE A 63 -27.31 30.61 -11.19
C PHE A 63 -28.31 29.89 -12.12
N ASP A 64 -29.58 29.71 -11.68
CA ASP A 64 -30.65 29.07 -12.46
C ASP A 64 -31.14 29.96 -13.61
N GLY A 65 -31.00 31.29 -13.45
CA GLY A 65 -31.51 32.28 -14.39
C GLY A 65 -32.98 32.63 -14.16
N GLU A 66 -33.40 33.77 -14.70
CA GLU A 66 -34.72 34.36 -14.38
C GLU A 66 -35.34 35.05 -15.60
N ASP A 67 -36.59 34.73 -15.90
CA ASP A 67 -37.39 35.44 -16.91
C ASP A 67 -38.13 36.63 -16.26
N TYR A 68 -37.86 37.83 -16.78
CA TYR A 68 -38.50 39.09 -16.37
C TYR A 68 -39.67 39.43 -17.31
N GLY A 69 -39.87 38.65 -18.38
CA GLY A 69 -40.94 38.78 -19.37
C GLY A 69 -40.94 40.15 -20.05
N ASN A 70 -42.01 40.90 -19.82
CA ASN A 70 -42.22 42.26 -20.37
C ASN A 70 -41.79 43.39 -19.41
N GLN A 71 -41.26 43.06 -18.22
CA GLN A 71 -40.90 44.05 -17.19
C GLN A 71 -39.66 44.86 -17.63
N ILE A 72 -39.47 46.08 -17.08
CA ILE A 72 -38.58 47.07 -17.73
C ILE A 72 -37.12 46.94 -17.28
N VAL A 73 -36.45 45.98 -17.90
CA VAL A 73 -35.00 45.67 -17.92
C VAL A 73 -34.03 46.83 -18.27
N ARG A 74 -34.13 48.03 -17.66
CA ARG A 74 -33.37 49.24 -18.08
C ARG A 74 -31.85 49.14 -17.86
N VAL A 75 -31.10 48.82 -18.91
CA VAL A 75 -29.63 48.95 -18.94
C VAL A 75 -29.25 50.40 -19.27
N GLN A 76 -28.42 51.03 -18.43
CA GLN A 76 -27.91 52.39 -18.64
C GLN A 76 -26.38 52.38 -18.72
N ARG A 77 -25.85 52.07 -19.92
CA ARG A 77 -24.40 51.97 -20.18
C ARG A 77 -23.72 53.27 -20.63
N ASN A 78 -24.47 54.34 -20.88
CA ASN A 78 -23.94 55.64 -21.25
C ASN A 78 -24.94 56.75 -20.85
N PRO A 79 -24.50 58.00 -20.59
CA PRO A 79 -25.41 59.14 -20.41
C PRO A 79 -26.16 59.51 -21.70
N ASP A 80 -25.49 59.36 -22.85
CA ASP A 80 -25.89 59.96 -24.12
C ASP A 80 -26.57 58.98 -25.12
N LEU A 81 -26.79 57.72 -24.74
CA LEU A 81 -27.36 56.69 -25.62
C LEU A 81 -28.53 55.91 -24.99
N ALA A 82 -29.34 55.32 -25.86
CA ALA A 82 -30.74 54.98 -25.59
C ALA A 82 -30.96 53.86 -24.57
N LEU A 83 -32.18 53.88 -23.99
CA LEU A 83 -32.66 52.88 -23.05
C LEU A 83 -32.75 51.50 -23.71
N GLU A 84 -31.98 50.54 -23.19
CA GLU A 84 -32.04 49.13 -23.61
C GLU A 84 -32.98 48.34 -22.69
N ARG A 85 -33.62 47.30 -23.24
CA ARG A 85 -34.52 46.38 -22.55
C ARG A 85 -33.98 44.95 -22.66
N MET A 86 -33.75 44.27 -21.54
CA MET A 86 -33.61 42.81 -21.47
C MET A 86 -34.95 42.16 -21.10
N SER A 87 -35.18 40.92 -21.56
CA SER A 87 -36.38 40.13 -21.21
C SER A 87 -36.10 39.02 -20.19
N ALA A 88 -34.95 38.35 -20.26
CA ALA A 88 -34.56 37.30 -19.33
C ALA A 88 -33.04 37.33 -19.07
N ILE A 89 -32.62 36.81 -17.93
CA ILE A 89 -31.24 36.49 -17.60
C ILE A 89 -31.06 34.99 -17.84
N PRO A 90 -30.17 34.56 -18.75
CA PRO A 90 -29.91 33.13 -18.96
C PRO A 90 -29.31 32.47 -17.72
N ALA A 91 -29.52 31.16 -17.55
CA ALA A 91 -28.79 30.35 -16.59
C ALA A 91 -27.27 30.50 -16.75
N PHE A 92 -26.52 30.26 -15.68
CA PHE A 92 -25.06 30.22 -15.71
C PHE A 92 -24.56 29.11 -16.65
N THR A 93 -23.53 29.40 -17.45
CA THR A 93 -22.85 28.38 -18.25
C THR A 93 -21.47 28.87 -18.72
N ILE A 94 -20.50 27.96 -18.79
CA ILE A 94 -19.15 28.19 -19.33
C ILE A 94 -18.98 27.66 -20.75
N ASP A 95 -19.76 26.64 -21.16
CA ASP A 95 -19.68 26.03 -22.49
C ASP A 95 -20.72 26.60 -23.49
N GLY A 96 -21.77 27.24 -22.98
CA GLY A 96 -22.87 27.84 -23.75
C GLY A 96 -24.15 27.00 -23.81
N THR A 97 -24.22 25.86 -23.14
CA THR A 97 -25.46 25.10 -22.93
C THR A 97 -26.24 25.70 -21.74
N PRO A 98 -27.54 26.04 -21.85
CA PRO A 98 -28.24 26.76 -20.77
C PRO A 98 -28.56 25.89 -19.54
N GLY A 99 -27.62 25.80 -18.60
CA GLY A 99 -27.79 25.16 -17.30
C GLY A 99 -26.43 24.90 -16.62
N PRO A 100 -26.37 24.75 -15.28
CA PRO A 100 -25.17 24.35 -14.55
C PRO A 100 -24.91 22.83 -14.68
N ASP A 101 -24.99 22.30 -15.91
CA ASP A 101 -25.17 20.87 -16.19
C ASP A 101 -23.85 20.07 -16.22
N SER A 102 -22.68 20.72 -16.15
CA SER A 102 -21.38 20.05 -16.13
C SER A 102 -20.66 20.12 -14.78
N PRO A 103 -19.85 19.11 -14.41
CA PRO A 103 -18.98 19.16 -13.23
C PRO A 103 -17.97 20.31 -13.24
N ALA A 104 -17.73 20.94 -14.39
CA ALA A 104 -16.89 22.13 -14.49
C ALA A 104 -17.63 23.42 -14.07
N GLU A 105 -18.94 23.49 -14.31
CA GLU A 105 -19.80 24.55 -13.75
C GLU A 105 -20.06 24.31 -12.25
N GLU A 106 -20.32 23.07 -11.82
CA GLU A 106 -20.50 22.75 -10.38
C GLU A 106 -19.30 23.21 -9.54
N ARG A 107 -18.07 22.84 -9.92
CA ARG A 107 -16.84 23.30 -9.24
C ARG A 107 -16.69 24.82 -9.24
N LEU A 108 -17.05 25.49 -10.33
CA LEU A 108 -16.90 26.94 -10.45
C LEU A 108 -17.95 27.68 -9.62
N ILE A 109 -19.18 27.16 -9.54
CA ILE A 109 -20.23 27.65 -8.63
C ILE A 109 -19.80 27.47 -7.17
N GLU A 110 -19.20 26.32 -6.82
CA GLU A 110 -18.66 26.05 -5.48
C GLU A 110 -17.46 26.97 -5.15
N GLU A 111 -16.56 27.24 -6.10
CA GLU A 111 -15.48 28.23 -5.94
C GLU A 111 -16.02 29.64 -5.70
N ILE A 112 -17.00 30.09 -6.50
CA ILE A 112 -17.64 31.39 -6.35
C ILE A 112 -18.37 31.49 -5.00
N PHE A 113 -19.16 30.47 -4.67
CA PHE A 113 -19.89 30.40 -3.39
C PHE A 113 -18.94 30.55 -2.20
N HIS A 114 -17.83 29.81 -2.17
CA HIS A 114 -16.93 29.85 -1.03
C HIS A 114 -16.21 31.18 -0.86
N ARG A 115 -15.80 31.84 -1.95
CA ARG A 115 -15.16 33.17 -1.87
C ARG A 115 -16.15 34.24 -1.43
N VAL A 116 -17.37 34.26 -1.98
CA VAL A 116 -18.42 35.21 -1.54
C VAL A 116 -18.83 34.92 -0.09
N ALA A 117 -18.91 33.65 0.31
CA ALA A 117 -19.13 33.26 1.70
C ALA A 117 -18.00 33.72 2.64
N GLU A 118 -16.78 33.86 2.12
CA GLU A 118 -15.62 34.38 2.85
C GLU A 118 -15.63 35.92 2.95
N ASP A 119 -15.91 36.62 1.85
CA ASP A 119 -16.10 38.07 1.83
C ASP A 119 -17.15 38.54 2.86
N PHE A 120 -18.19 37.73 3.09
CA PHE A 120 -19.25 38.02 4.06
C PHE A 120 -19.15 37.25 5.39
N ARG A 121 -18.08 36.47 5.62
CA ARG A 121 -17.89 35.64 6.82
C ARG A 121 -17.95 36.40 8.16
N PRO A 122 -17.36 37.62 8.27
CA PRO A 122 -17.37 38.38 9.53
C PRO A 122 -18.75 38.92 9.94
N PHE A 123 -19.74 38.84 9.05
CA PHE A 123 -21.07 39.42 9.25
C PHE A 123 -22.12 38.35 9.55
N ASN A 124 -23.23 38.77 10.15
CA ASN A 124 -24.41 37.94 10.32
C ASN A 124 -25.24 37.86 9.01
N VAL A 125 -24.61 37.35 7.95
CA VAL A 125 -25.12 37.20 6.59
C VAL A 125 -25.06 35.74 6.16
N ASN A 126 -26.13 35.25 5.52
CA ASN A 126 -26.12 33.97 4.84
C ASN A 126 -25.76 34.20 3.37
N VAL A 127 -24.65 33.68 2.88
CA VAL A 127 -24.46 33.49 1.44
C VAL A 127 -25.03 32.13 1.08
N THR A 128 -25.88 32.04 0.06
CA THR A 128 -26.49 30.77 -0.33
C THR A 128 -26.85 30.72 -1.81
N THR A 129 -26.80 29.54 -2.40
CA THR A 129 -27.33 29.21 -3.73
C THR A 129 -28.76 28.68 -3.68
N VAL A 130 -29.36 28.55 -2.50
CA VAL A 130 -30.73 28.04 -2.32
C VAL A 130 -31.69 29.21 -2.19
N GLN A 131 -32.68 29.30 -3.08
CA GLN A 131 -33.72 30.35 -3.09
C GLN A 131 -34.35 30.52 -1.69
N PRO A 132 -34.15 31.67 -1.01
CA PRO A 132 -34.66 31.87 0.34
C PRO A 132 -36.20 31.91 0.42
N PRO A 133 -36.79 31.52 1.56
CA PRO A 133 -38.24 31.63 1.80
C PRO A 133 -38.78 33.05 1.64
N THR A 134 -40.02 33.16 1.15
CA THR A 134 -40.68 34.45 0.93
C THR A 134 -40.82 35.25 2.24
N GLY A 135 -40.24 36.45 2.28
CA GLY A 135 -40.26 37.34 3.45
C GLY A 135 -38.93 37.41 4.22
N VAL A 136 -37.93 36.61 3.85
CA VAL A 136 -36.54 36.81 4.31
C VAL A 136 -35.97 38.11 3.70
N LEU A 137 -35.22 38.89 4.49
CA LEU A 137 -34.46 40.04 4.00
C LEU A 137 -33.32 39.53 3.12
N GLN A 138 -33.37 39.81 1.82
CA GLN A 138 -32.40 39.27 0.87
C GLN A 138 -31.89 40.31 -0.15
N ILE A 139 -30.63 40.17 -0.52
CA ILE A 139 -30.06 40.74 -1.75
C ILE A 139 -29.95 39.58 -2.75
N LYS A 140 -30.69 39.66 -3.86
CA LYS A 140 -30.58 38.69 -4.94
C LYS A 140 -29.46 39.10 -5.89
N VAL A 141 -28.57 38.15 -6.19
CA VAL A 141 -27.51 38.28 -7.19
C VAL A 141 -27.73 37.23 -8.26
N SER A 142 -28.09 37.63 -9.49
CA SER A 142 -28.20 36.69 -10.61
C SER A 142 -26.89 36.68 -11.40
N VAL A 143 -26.23 35.53 -11.42
CA VAL A 143 -24.94 35.26 -12.08
C VAL A 143 -25.23 34.36 -13.29
N GLY A 144 -25.27 34.92 -14.49
CA GLY A 144 -25.97 34.28 -15.61
C GLY A 144 -25.34 34.44 -16.99
N GLY A 145 -25.58 33.45 -17.85
CA GLY A 145 -25.08 33.38 -19.23
C GLY A 145 -23.57 33.26 -19.37
N ASN A 146 -23.11 33.23 -20.63
CA ASN A 146 -21.69 33.18 -21.03
C ASN A 146 -21.18 34.51 -21.60
N GLY A 147 -21.69 35.63 -21.06
CA GLY A 147 -21.31 36.98 -21.48
C GLY A 147 -22.01 37.45 -22.74
N VAL A 148 -23.07 36.75 -23.14
CA VAL A 148 -23.91 37.09 -24.29
C VAL A 148 -25.34 37.35 -23.80
N VAL A 149 -25.85 38.56 -24.03
CA VAL A 149 -27.22 38.95 -23.64
C VAL A 149 -28.02 39.44 -24.84
N GLN A 150 -29.29 39.06 -24.91
CA GLN A 150 -30.23 39.61 -25.87
C GLN A 150 -30.97 40.81 -25.29
N TYR A 151 -30.98 41.91 -26.04
CA TYR A 151 -31.66 43.14 -25.67
C TYR A 151 -32.46 43.71 -26.84
N ARG A 152 -33.31 44.69 -26.59
CA ARG A 152 -33.95 45.52 -27.62
C ARG A 152 -33.82 46.99 -27.26
N VAL A 153 -33.77 47.84 -28.28
CA VAL A 153 -33.74 49.30 -28.12
C VAL A 153 -35.18 49.79 -27.89
N LEU A 154 -35.35 50.68 -26.91
CA LEU A 154 -36.57 51.46 -26.75
C LEU A 154 -36.48 52.77 -27.53
N THR A 155 -37.55 53.13 -28.23
CA THR A 155 -37.83 54.54 -28.57
C THR A 155 -38.97 55.06 -27.71
N ARG A 156 -38.85 56.31 -27.30
CA ARG A 156 -39.85 56.99 -26.48
C ARG A 156 -40.77 57.80 -27.38
N VAL A 157 -42.07 57.55 -27.27
CA VAL A 157 -43.12 58.19 -28.07
C VAL A 157 -44.17 58.74 -27.12
N PHE A 158 -44.75 59.89 -27.43
CA PHE A 158 -45.92 60.39 -26.70
C PHE A 158 -47.20 59.77 -27.29
N ASP A 159 -48.13 59.38 -26.43
CA ASP A 159 -49.48 58.98 -26.84
C ASP A 159 -50.32 60.21 -27.24
N GLN A 160 -51.52 59.97 -27.77
CA GLN A 160 -52.46 61.01 -28.18
C GLN A 160 -53.01 61.88 -27.03
N ASN A 161 -52.68 61.56 -25.77
CA ASN A 161 -53.01 62.32 -24.57
C ASN A 161 -51.78 63.01 -23.94
N GLY A 162 -50.58 62.86 -24.51
CA GLY A 162 -49.32 63.39 -23.98
C GLY A 162 -48.64 62.52 -22.91
N ALA A 163 -49.07 61.28 -22.72
CA ALA A 163 -48.40 60.32 -21.84
C ALA A 163 -47.20 59.66 -22.55
N LEU A 164 -46.14 59.34 -21.80
CA LEU A 164 -44.94 58.70 -22.35
C LEU A 164 -45.11 57.18 -22.51
N ILE A 165 -44.97 56.69 -23.75
CA ILE A 165 -44.87 55.27 -24.07
C ILE A 165 -43.42 54.93 -24.45
N ASP A 166 -42.80 54.01 -23.71
CA ASP A 166 -41.53 53.38 -24.09
C ASP A 166 -41.82 52.19 -25.03
N THR A 167 -41.66 52.38 -26.35
CA THR A 167 -41.97 51.41 -27.41
C THR A 167 -40.74 50.60 -27.83
N LEU A 168 -40.89 49.29 -28.05
CA LEU A 168 -39.84 48.42 -28.56
C LEU A 168 -39.61 48.62 -30.06
N VAL A 169 -38.36 48.82 -30.47
CA VAL A 169 -37.98 48.98 -31.89
C VAL A 169 -36.94 47.93 -32.30
N GLY A 170 -37.18 47.32 -33.48
CA GLY A 170 -36.28 46.36 -34.12
C GLY A 170 -36.36 44.93 -33.56
N PRO A 171 -35.68 43.98 -34.24
CA PRO A 171 -35.47 42.63 -33.73
C PRO A 171 -34.54 42.64 -32.50
N PRO A 172 -34.47 41.55 -31.71
CA PRO A 172 -33.48 41.41 -30.65
C PRO A 172 -32.06 41.66 -31.19
N GLN A 173 -31.31 42.48 -30.47
CA GLN A 173 -29.89 42.69 -30.67
C GLN A 173 -29.12 41.82 -29.67
N THR A 174 -27.97 41.30 -30.07
CA THR A 174 -27.12 40.46 -29.23
C THR A 174 -25.89 41.26 -28.82
N TYR A 175 -25.76 41.56 -27.53
CA TYR A 175 -24.54 42.15 -26.98
C TYR A 175 -23.60 41.02 -26.52
N ARG A 176 -22.30 41.13 -26.82
CA ARG A 176 -21.26 40.30 -26.22
C ARG A 176 -20.36 41.17 -25.35
N PHE A 177 -20.23 40.84 -24.08
CA PHE A 177 -19.28 41.48 -23.18
C PHE A 177 -17.86 40.97 -23.50
N THR A 178 -16.92 41.91 -23.72
CA THR A 178 -15.52 41.62 -24.09
C THR A 178 -14.55 41.71 -22.89
N SER A 179 -15.12 41.82 -21.70
CA SER A 179 -14.53 41.73 -20.36
C SER A 179 -15.59 41.02 -19.50
N PRO A 180 -15.28 40.41 -18.35
CA PRO A 180 -16.26 40.35 -17.28
C PRO A 180 -16.69 41.79 -16.96
N VAL A 181 -17.99 42.08 -17.05
CA VAL A 181 -18.53 43.44 -16.89
C VAL A 181 -19.60 43.42 -15.82
N PHE A 182 -19.39 44.24 -14.78
CA PHE A 182 -20.42 44.56 -13.82
C PHE A 182 -21.45 45.49 -14.45
N ALA A 183 -22.73 45.13 -14.36
CA ALA A 183 -23.83 45.93 -14.87
C ALA A 183 -24.77 46.29 -13.72
N GLU A 184 -24.59 47.48 -13.14
CA GLU A 184 -25.61 48.03 -12.24
C GLU A 184 -26.90 48.26 -13.03
N LEU A 185 -27.86 47.39 -12.76
CA LEU A 185 -29.17 47.50 -13.34
C LEU A 185 -30.08 48.23 -12.35
N ASN A 186 -30.32 49.51 -12.62
CA ASN A 186 -31.35 50.30 -11.94
C ASN A 186 -32.75 49.86 -12.44
N ALA A 187 -33.06 48.61 -12.10
CA ALA A 187 -34.20 47.81 -12.50
C ALA A 187 -35.47 48.26 -11.78
N TYR A 188 -35.96 49.45 -12.14
CA TYR A 188 -37.05 50.18 -11.48
C TYR A 188 -38.37 49.39 -11.35
N ARG A 189 -38.42 48.47 -10.39
CA ARG A 189 -39.64 47.82 -9.88
C ARG A 189 -40.32 48.77 -8.90
N GLY A 190 -41.65 48.83 -8.92
CA GLY A 190 -42.40 49.53 -7.88
C GLY A 190 -42.20 48.85 -6.53
N ASN A 191 -41.51 49.52 -5.60
CA ASN A 191 -41.34 49.13 -4.20
C ASN A 191 -40.72 47.74 -3.95
N GLN A 192 -39.79 47.28 -4.81
CA GLN A 192 -38.94 46.11 -4.55
C GLN A 192 -37.47 46.43 -4.85
N ALA A 193 -36.55 45.78 -4.14
CA ALA A 193 -35.11 45.98 -4.31
C ALA A 193 -34.61 45.53 -5.69
N ASN A 194 -33.54 46.16 -6.18
CA ASN A 194 -32.93 45.85 -7.47
C ASN A 194 -32.03 44.60 -7.33
N PRO A 195 -32.11 43.60 -8.23
CA PRO A 195 -31.16 42.49 -8.25
C PRO A 195 -29.79 42.95 -8.75
N VAL A 196 -28.72 42.38 -8.19
CA VAL A 196 -27.34 42.55 -8.65
C VAL A 196 -27.10 41.60 -9.82
N LEU A 197 -26.54 42.07 -10.93
CA LEU A 197 -26.30 41.24 -12.13
C LEU A 197 -24.82 41.09 -12.44
N VAL A 198 -24.38 39.84 -12.68
CA VAL A 198 -22.99 39.51 -13.02
C VAL A 198 -22.96 38.60 -14.26
N PHE A 199 -22.16 38.98 -15.27
CA PHE A 199 -22.03 38.27 -16.54
C PHE A 199 -20.56 37.83 -16.79
N PRO A 200 -20.23 36.52 -16.74
CA PRO A 200 -18.89 36.00 -17.06
C PRO A 200 -18.63 35.99 -18.57
N GLN A 201 -17.38 35.87 -19.04
CA GLN A 201 -17.03 35.97 -20.47
C GLN A 201 -16.64 34.62 -21.11
N GLN A 202 -16.73 34.51 -22.45
CA GLN A 202 -16.09 33.41 -23.21
C GLN A 202 -14.61 33.22 -22.81
N LEU A 203 -14.26 31.97 -22.50
CA LEU A 203 -13.00 31.62 -21.84
C LEU A 203 -11.90 31.18 -22.83
N THR A 204 -10.65 31.51 -22.51
CA THR A 204 -9.46 30.80 -23.03
C THR A 204 -8.72 30.14 -21.86
N THR A 205 -7.93 29.11 -22.15
CA THR A 205 -7.50 28.07 -21.19
C THR A 205 -6.47 28.48 -20.12
N ALA A 206 -6.15 29.77 -19.99
CA ALA A 206 -5.05 30.26 -19.14
C ALA A 206 -5.45 31.25 -18.04
N GLN A 207 -6.66 31.84 -18.09
CA GLN A 207 -7.13 32.81 -17.09
C GLN A 207 -8.64 32.62 -16.82
N GLN A 208 -8.97 31.51 -16.16
CA GLN A 208 -10.28 31.24 -15.58
C GLN A 208 -10.13 31.33 -14.05
N ASN A 209 -10.94 32.13 -13.36
CA ASN A 209 -11.05 32.06 -11.90
C ASN A 209 -12.45 32.44 -11.39
N GLY A 210 -13.01 31.63 -10.51
CA GLY A 210 -14.20 32.00 -9.74
C GLY A 210 -13.95 33.25 -8.89
N GLN A 211 -12.71 33.51 -8.49
CA GLN A 211 -12.24 34.74 -7.83
C GLN A 211 -12.74 36.04 -8.50
N THR A 212 -12.60 36.20 -9.83
CA THR A 212 -13.07 37.44 -10.47
C THR A 212 -14.60 37.56 -10.45
N ILE A 213 -15.31 36.43 -10.59
CA ILE A 213 -16.78 36.42 -10.55
C ILE A 213 -17.26 36.70 -9.11
N ALA A 214 -16.65 36.08 -8.11
CA ALA A 214 -16.91 36.30 -6.69
C ALA A 214 -16.68 37.75 -6.27
N ARG A 215 -15.53 38.35 -6.62
CA ARG A 215 -15.26 39.77 -6.31
C ARG A 215 -16.29 40.70 -6.96
N LEU A 216 -16.76 40.41 -8.18
CA LEU A 216 -17.83 41.20 -8.82
C LEU A 216 -19.20 41.00 -8.15
N VAL A 217 -19.50 39.80 -7.65
CA VAL A 217 -20.68 39.54 -6.81
C VAL A 217 -20.61 40.37 -5.53
N SER A 218 -19.51 40.28 -4.78
CA SER A 218 -19.35 40.94 -3.48
C SER A 218 -19.29 42.47 -3.61
N GLN A 219 -18.60 43.00 -4.64
CA GLN A 219 -18.65 44.42 -4.99
C GLN A 219 -20.10 44.88 -5.26
N GLY A 220 -20.88 44.09 -6.00
CA GLY A 220 -22.27 44.42 -6.32
C GLY A 220 -23.21 44.38 -5.11
N VAL A 221 -23.03 43.42 -4.21
CA VAL A 221 -23.73 43.37 -2.91
C VAL A 221 -23.36 44.58 -2.05
N GLY A 222 -22.07 44.94 -1.98
CA GLY A 222 -21.60 46.13 -1.28
C GLY A 222 -22.26 47.42 -1.79
N ARG A 223 -22.49 47.56 -3.10
CA ARG A 223 -23.19 48.72 -3.68
C ARG A 223 -24.67 48.78 -3.31
N GLN A 224 -25.37 47.65 -3.24
CA GLN A 224 -26.76 47.61 -2.71
C GLN A 224 -26.81 48.02 -1.22
N LEU A 225 -25.73 47.78 -0.47
CA LEU A 225 -25.55 48.23 0.91
C LEU A 225 -25.01 49.67 1.03
N GLY A 226 -24.82 50.39 -0.09
CA GLY A 226 -24.48 51.81 -0.13
C GLY A 226 -23.00 52.14 -0.38
N LEU A 227 -22.14 51.14 -0.60
CA LEU A 227 -20.72 51.37 -0.95
C LEU A 227 -20.54 51.90 -2.38
N GLN A 228 -19.51 52.70 -2.60
CA GLN A 228 -19.11 53.23 -3.91
C GLN A 228 -17.87 52.49 -4.45
N ASN A 229 -17.76 52.33 -5.78
CA ASN A 229 -16.53 51.86 -6.41
C ASN A 229 -15.40 52.89 -6.26
N ARG A 230 -14.17 52.41 -6.16
CA ARG A 230 -12.96 53.24 -5.95
C ARG A 230 -11.86 52.92 -6.96
N THR A 231 -11.06 53.93 -7.33
CA THR A 231 -9.79 53.73 -8.05
C THR A 231 -8.67 53.49 -7.05
N ALA A 232 -8.63 52.30 -6.44
CA ALA A 232 -7.55 51.88 -5.55
C ALA A 232 -6.65 50.85 -6.24
N VAL A 233 -5.33 50.98 -6.07
CA VAL A 233 -4.36 50.03 -6.62
C VAL A 233 -4.19 48.88 -5.63
N GLY A 234 -4.74 47.71 -5.95
CA GLY A 234 -4.46 46.47 -5.22
C GLY A 234 -3.00 46.03 -5.36
N THR A 235 -2.53 45.24 -4.41
CA THR A 235 -1.20 44.63 -4.44
C THR A 235 -1.28 43.20 -4.96
N VAL A 236 -0.15 42.52 -5.10
CA VAL A 236 -0.13 41.08 -5.40
C VAL A 236 -0.62 40.23 -4.21
N ASN A 237 -0.63 40.76 -2.99
CA ASN A 237 -1.09 40.04 -1.80
C ASN A 237 -2.59 40.31 -1.52
N ASN A 238 -3.05 41.56 -1.67
CA ASN A 238 -4.42 41.99 -1.34
C ASN A 238 -5.02 42.86 -2.45
N GLY A 239 -6.18 42.44 -2.97
CA GLY A 239 -7.03 43.23 -3.85
C GLY A 239 -8.26 43.80 -3.12
N PRO A 240 -8.45 45.13 -3.08
CA PRO A 240 -9.66 45.70 -2.50
C PRO A 240 -10.93 45.34 -3.30
N ILE A 241 -11.94 44.73 -2.65
CA ILE A 241 -13.18 44.24 -3.28
C ILE A 241 -13.90 45.36 -4.07
N MET A 242 -13.95 46.58 -3.51
CA MET A 242 -14.61 47.74 -4.13
C MET A 242 -13.81 48.40 -5.27
N ALA A 243 -12.70 47.81 -5.72
CA ALA A 243 -11.80 48.38 -6.73
C ALA A 243 -11.65 47.54 -8.00
N ASP A 244 -11.29 48.23 -9.09
CA ASP A 244 -10.85 47.60 -10.34
C ASP A 244 -9.37 47.18 -10.20
N LEU A 245 -9.05 45.93 -10.53
CA LEU A 245 -7.70 45.37 -10.35
C LEU A 245 -7.02 45.08 -11.69
N THR A 246 -5.70 45.29 -11.73
CA THR A 246 -4.83 45.03 -12.90
C THR A 246 -3.97 43.77 -12.76
N ALA A 247 -4.08 43.06 -11.64
CA ALA A 247 -3.39 41.82 -11.32
C ALA A 247 -4.31 40.89 -10.52
N ASN A 248 -3.94 39.62 -10.39
CA ASN A 248 -4.68 38.66 -9.56
C ASN A 248 -4.04 38.56 -8.16
N PRO A 249 -4.75 38.94 -7.08
CA PRO A 249 -4.19 38.97 -5.74
C PRO A 249 -4.29 37.60 -5.04
N ILE A 250 -3.52 37.41 -3.96
CA ILE A 250 -3.63 36.24 -3.09
C ILE A 250 -4.96 36.26 -2.31
N ARG A 251 -5.34 37.41 -1.74
CA ARG A 251 -6.58 37.68 -0.98
C ARG A 251 -7.41 38.80 -1.64
N ASP A 252 -8.73 38.83 -1.41
CA ASP A 252 -9.59 39.97 -1.78
C ASP A 252 -10.27 40.52 -0.51
N THR A 253 -10.09 41.81 -0.15
CA THR A 253 -10.56 42.33 1.16
C THR A 253 -11.36 43.64 1.09
N TRP A 254 -12.15 43.90 2.13
CA TRP A 254 -12.79 45.21 2.37
C TRP A 254 -11.75 46.24 2.83
N THR A 255 -11.85 47.52 2.42
CA THR A 255 -10.78 48.51 2.68
C THR A 255 -11.25 49.81 3.35
N ASN A 256 -10.35 50.48 4.06
CA ASN A 256 -10.54 51.81 4.66
C ASN A 256 -9.95 52.98 3.86
N THR A 257 -9.45 52.71 2.64
CA THR A 257 -8.87 53.75 1.79
C THR A 257 -9.90 54.84 1.42
N PHE A 258 -9.45 55.98 0.89
CA PHE A 258 -10.37 57.03 0.43
C PHE A 258 -11.24 56.52 -0.75
N PRO A 259 -12.55 56.86 -0.85
CA PRO A 259 -13.30 57.85 -0.06
C PRO A 259 -14.08 57.29 1.15
N GLN A 260 -14.14 55.97 1.35
CA GLN A 260 -15.01 55.34 2.35
C GLN A 260 -14.32 54.18 3.08
N ASN A 261 -14.72 53.95 4.34
CA ASN A 261 -14.45 52.70 5.04
C ASN A 261 -15.57 51.70 4.69
N ASP A 262 -15.20 50.59 4.04
CA ASP A 262 -16.17 49.59 3.58
C ASP A 262 -16.87 48.89 4.75
N LEU A 263 -16.14 48.46 5.79
CA LEU A 263 -16.74 47.78 6.95
C LEU A 263 -17.76 48.69 7.65
N ASN A 264 -17.40 49.95 7.93
CA ASN A 264 -18.31 50.93 8.53
C ASN A 264 -19.47 51.33 7.60
N GLY A 265 -19.32 51.19 6.29
CA GLY A 265 -20.39 51.41 5.31
C GLY A 265 -21.39 50.26 5.31
N LEU A 266 -20.88 49.03 5.29
CA LEU A 266 -21.66 47.79 5.39
C LEU A 266 -22.47 47.72 6.70
N THR A 267 -21.89 48.14 7.82
CA THR A 267 -22.50 48.06 9.16
C THR A 267 -23.12 49.36 9.67
N ALA A 268 -23.39 50.32 8.77
CA ALA A 268 -24.18 51.51 9.07
C ALA A 268 -25.59 51.14 9.59
N PRO A 269 -26.33 52.05 10.26
CA PRO A 269 -27.64 51.76 10.90
C PRO A 269 -28.80 51.30 9.99
N SER A 270 -28.55 50.96 8.74
CA SER A 270 -29.51 50.37 7.79
C SER A 270 -28.89 49.26 6.93
N GLY A 271 -27.68 48.81 7.26
CA GLY A 271 -26.93 47.76 6.55
C GLY A 271 -26.93 46.42 7.28
N ILE A 272 -25.88 45.63 7.06
CA ILE A 272 -25.70 44.32 7.68
C ILE A 272 -25.21 44.44 9.13
N GLN A 273 -25.42 43.39 9.93
CA GLN A 273 -24.89 43.31 11.29
C GLN A 273 -23.57 42.53 11.28
N GLU A 274 -22.61 42.93 12.12
CA GLU A 274 -21.45 42.08 12.44
C GLU A 274 -21.92 40.72 12.99
N ARG A 275 -21.12 39.67 12.80
CA ARG A 275 -21.34 38.38 13.45
C ARG A 275 -21.00 38.51 14.95
N PRO A 276 -21.72 37.83 15.86
CA PRO A 276 -21.26 37.72 17.25
C PRO A 276 -19.93 36.96 17.31
N ASP A 277 -19.01 37.47 18.14
CA ASP A 277 -17.83 36.76 18.68
C ASP A 277 -18.22 35.31 19.08
N ASP A 278 -17.45 34.33 18.60
CA ASP A 278 -17.69 32.91 18.87
C ASP A 278 -16.73 32.28 19.90
N PHE A 279 -15.71 33.00 20.41
CA PHE A 279 -14.81 32.52 21.47
C PHE A 279 -14.48 33.56 22.56
N GLY A 280 -13.45 34.40 22.39
CA GLY A 280 -13.19 35.53 23.30
C GLY A 280 -11.75 35.80 23.75
N ASP A 281 -11.45 37.09 23.87
CA ASP A 281 -10.13 37.75 23.74
C ASP A 281 -9.02 37.46 24.78
N SER A 282 -9.16 36.48 25.67
CA SER A 282 -8.22 36.34 26.78
C SER A 282 -8.09 34.94 27.36
N ILE A 283 -6.94 34.68 27.99
CA ILE A 283 -6.66 33.48 28.79
C ILE A 283 -7.69 33.26 29.94
N ALA A 284 -8.40 34.31 30.37
CA ALA A 284 -9.44 34.24 31.39
C ALA A 284 -10.84 33.89 30.84
N THR A 285 -11.09 34.18 29.56
CA THR A 285 -12.33 33.86 28.82
C THR A 285 -12.18 32.63 27.90
N ALA A 286 -10.96 32.18 27.68
CA ALA A 286 -10.56 31.15 26.73
C ALA A 286 -11.44 29.89 26.74
N ALA A 287 -11.95 29.53 25.56
CA ALA A 287 -12.70 28.30 25.36
C ALA A 287 -11.78 27.07 25.50
N ASN A 288 -12.34 25.92 25.88
CA ASN A 288 -11.57 24.68 25.83
C ASN A 288 -11.47 24.17 24.40
N ALA A 289 -10.29 23.69 24.02
CA ALA A 289 -10.08 22.93 22.80
C ALA A 289 -11.07 21.74 22.70
N GLN A 290 -11.47 21.39 21.48
CA GLN A 290 -12.41 20.29 21.21
C GLN A 290 -11.83 18.90 21.56
N VAL A 291 -10.49 18.78 21.58
CA VAL A 291 -9.76 17.52 21.82
C VAL A 291 -8.49 17.80 22.65
N ASP A 292 -8.29 17.03 23.72
CA ASP A 292 -7.03 17.02 24.48
C ASP A 292 -5.93 16.30 23.68
N LEU A 293 -4.75 16.92 23.54
CA LEU A 293 -3.68 16.43 22.69
C LEU A 293 -2.84 15.37 23.41
N VAL A 294 -3.03 14.10 23.03
CA VAL A 294 -2.28 12.96 23.58
C VAL A 294 -0.93 12.81 22.89
N SER A 295 0.15 12.80 23.68
CA SER A 295 1.51 12.60 23.16
C SER A 295 1.68 11.23 22.48
N SER A 296 2.19 11.27 21.24
CA SER A 296 2.17 10.17 20.27
C SER A 296 3.57 9.87 19.71
N SER A 297 3.78 8.64 19.22
CA SER A 297 4.99 8.27 18.46
C SER A 297 4.94 8.65 16.97
N VAL A 298 3.84 9.26 16.52
CA VAL A 298 3.59 9.73 15.15
C VAL A 298 2.86 11.08 15.22
N ALA A 299 3.33 12.09 14.49
CA ALA A 299 2.58 13.31 14.26
C ALA A 299 1.34 13.01 13.38
N ASN A 300 0.17 12.91 14.03
CA ASN A 300 -1.13 13.03 13.39
C ASN A 300 -1.72 14.39 13.81
N PRO A 301 -1.97 15.33 12.89
CA PRO A 301 -2.72 16.53 13.23
C PRO A 301 -4.15 16.18 13.68
N GLN A 302 -4.65 16.91 14.66
CA GLN A 302 -6.01 16.88 15.17
C GLN A 302 -6.56 18.30 15.09
N GLN A 303 -7.72 18.47 14.46
CA GLN A 303 -8.49 19.70 14.55
C GLN A 303 -8.92 19.89 16.00
N ILE A 304 -8.51 21.01 16.62
CA ILE A 304 -8.86 21.34 18.01
C ILE A 304 -9.80 22.53 18.14
N ALA A 305 -9.92 23.35 17.08
CA ALA A 305 -10.85 24.46 16.99
C ALA A 305 -11.07 24.89 15.52
N SER A 306 -12.15 25.62 15.28
CA SER A 306 -12.39 26.46 14.11
C SER A 306 -13.27 27.64 14.55
N GLY A 307 -13.04 28.83 14.01
CA GLY A 307 -13.72 30.08 14.39
C GLY A 307 -13.62 31.14 13.30
N ILE A 308 -14.04 32.37 13.59
CA ILE A 308 -14.08 33.47 12.62
C ILE A 308 -13.56 34.76 13.26
N ILE A 309 -12.39 35.22 12.79
CA ILE A 309 -11.86 36.53 13.18
C ILE A 309 -12.72 37.62 12.51
N ASN A 310 -13.38 38.43 13.33
CA ASN A 310 -14.39 39.42 12.95
C ASN A 310 -13.96 40.88 13.21
N HIS A 311 -14.82 41.83 12.84
CA HIS A 311 -14.54 43.26 12.97
C HIS A 311 -15.24 43.86 14.20
N THR A 312 -14.49 44.05 15.28
CA THR A 312 -14.95 44.82 16.44
C THR A 312 -14.91 46.33 16.11
N PRO A 313 -16.03 47.10 16.15
CA PRO A 313 -16.11 48.46 15.58
C PRO A 313 -15.25 49.59 16.18
N ALA A 314 -14.29 49.28 17.06
CA ALA A 314 -13.41 50.23 17.72
C ALA A 314 -11.95 50.19 17.19
N VAL A 315 -11.42 49.01 16.85
CA VAL A 315 -10.04 48.81 16.37
C VAL A 315 -9.98 47.55 15.50
N VAL A 316 -9.29 47.61 14.36
CA VAL A 316 -9.00 46.42 13.53
C VAL A 316 -7.97 45.53 14.23
N GLY A 317 -8.23 44.22 14.28
CA GLY A 317 -7.42 43.26 15.04
C GLY A 317 -7.63 43.33 16.55
N ALA A 318 -8.79 43.82 17.00
CA ALA A 318 -9.22 43.74 18.40
C ALA A 318 -9.71 42.32 18.78
N ASP A 319 -10.36 41.65 17.84
CA ASP A 319 -10.94 40.31 17.96
C ASP A 319 -9.88 39.20 18.03
N ARG A 320 -9.98 38.30 19.02
CA ARG A 320 -8.93 37.33 19.36
C ARG A 320 -9.50 36.02 19.92
N ASP A 321 -9.21 34.90 19.28
CA ASP A 321 -9.74 33.61 19.72
C ASP A 321 -8.72 32.83 20.54
N VAL A 322 -8.93 32.77 21.86
CA VAL A 322 -8.01 32.10 22.79
C VAL A 322 -8.53 30.70 23.17
N PHE A 323 -7.78 29.68 22.77
CA PHE A 323 -8.05 28.27 23.02
C PHE A 323 -7.19 27.70 24.13
N ARG A 324 -7.81 27.24 25.20
CA ARG A 324 -7.18 26.44 26.25
C ARG A 324 -7.05 24.99 25.80
N THR A 325 -5.83 24.54 25.51
CA THR A 325 -5.52 23.14 25.21
C THR A 325 -4.83 22.43 26.39
N VAL A 326 -5.11 21.14 26.57
CA VAL A 326 -4.39 20.28 27.52
C VAL A 326 -3.55 19.28 26.75
N LEU A 327 -2.27 19.19 27.10
CA LEU A 327 -1.36 18.20 26.55
C LEU A 327 -1.21 17.03 27.52
N ASP A 328 -1.63 15.83 27.09
CA ASP A 328 -1.51 14.59 27.87
C ASP A 328 -0.15 13.91 27.65
N PHE A 329 0.68 14.00 28.69
CA PHE A 329 1.97 13.33 28.79
C PHE A 329 1.95 12.12 29.76
N THR A 330 0.78 11.68 30.25
CA THR A 330 0.67 10.58 31.23
C THR A 330 1.23 9.25 30.71
N ARG A 331 1.23 9.05 29.39
CA ARG A 331 1.76 7.85 28.70
C ARG A 331 3.28 7.88 28.44
N THR A 332 3.95 9.00 28.67
CA THR A 332 5.35 9.27 28.25
C THR A 332 6.23 9.72 29.42
N THR A 333 7.56 9.84 29.22
CA THR A 333 8.49 10.47 30.20
C THR A 333 9.69 11.17 29.51
N GLY A 334 9.49 11.75 28.32
CA GLY A 334 10.55 12.41 27.53
C GLY A 334 10.17 13.83 27.07
N THR A 335 11.01 14.45 26.24
CA THR A 335 10.64 15.66 25.47
C THR A 335 9.61 15.33 24.38
N ALA A 336 8.85 16.34 23.98
CA ALA A 336 7.94 16.26 22.85
C ALA A 336 7.95 17.59 22.08
N GLU A 337 7.45 17.55 20.87
CA GLU A 337 7.31 18.67 19.95
C GLU A 337 5.81 18.89 19.70
N LEU A 338 5.35 20.12 19.93
CA LEU A 338 4.01 20.56 19.61
C LEU A 338 4.06 21.29 18.26
N SER A 339 3.39 20.76 17.26
CA SER A 339 3.12 21.45 16.00
C SER A 339 1.69 22.01 16.04
N ILE A 340 1.54 23.28 15.70
CA ILE A 340 0.28 24.03 15.56
C ILE A 340 0.28 24.59 14.14
N ASN A 341 -0.78 24.34 13.39
CA ASN A 341 -1.04 24.91 12.07
C ASN A 341 -2.40 25.59 12.16
N VAL A 342 -2.55 26.81 11.67
CA VAL A 342 -3.82 27.53 11.68
C VAL A 342 -4.14 27.96 10.25
N ASP A 343 -4.99 27.17 9.61
CA ASP A 343 -5.38 27.28 8.22
C ASP A 343 -6.58 28.22 8.05
N GLY A 344 -6.49 29.19 7.14
CA GLY A 344 -7.66 29.90 6.59
C GLY A 344 -8.45 29.06 5.57
N LEU A 345 -9.36 29.68 4.81
CA LEU A 345 -10.00 29.02 3.67
C LEU A 345 -8.97 28.61 2.60
N ASP A 346 -8.99 27.31 2.24
CA ASP A 346 -8.09 26.72 1.23
C ASP A 346 -8.83 25.95 0.12
N LEU A 347 -9.10 26.64 -0.97
CA LEU A 347 -9.65 26.09 -2.22
C LEU A 347 -8.62 25.32 -3.05
N SER A 348 -7.32 25.42 -2.75
CA SER A 348 -6.27 24.67 -3.44
C SER A 348 -6.17 23.22 -2.96
N SER A 349 -6.45 22.98 -1.67
CA SER A 349 -6.45 21.65 -1.06
C SER A 349 -7.86 21.08 -0.79
N ARG A 350 -8.91 21.92 -0.73
CA ARG A 350 -10.32 21.45 -0.62
C ARG A 350 -10.68 20.49 -1.75
N ARG A 351 -11.41 19.44 -1.38
CA ARG A 351 -12.11 18.57 -2.32
C ARG A 351 -13.48 19.15 -2.62
N PHE A 352 -13.75 19.39 -3.90
CA PHE A 352 -15.02 19.89 -4.43
C PHE A 352 -16.07 18.77 -4.50
N LEU A 353 -17.34 19.12 -4.70
CA LEU A 353 -18.47 18.18 -4.78
C LEU A 353 -18.33 17.11 -5.87
N ASP A 354 -17.65 17.43 -6.97
CA ASP A 354 -17.32 16.47 -8.04
C ASP A 354 -16.23 15.44 -7.65
N GLY A 355 -15.69 15.58 -6.44
CA GLY A 355 -14.66 14.71 -5.87
C GLY A 355 -13.22 15.09 -6.25
N THR A 356 -12.98 16.15 -7.02
CA THR A 356 -11.64 16.59 -7.41
C THR A 356 -11.05 17.64 -6.45
N VAL A 357 -9.76 17.98 -6.65
CA VAL A 357 -9.01 19.01 -5.90
C VAL A 357 -8.25 19.83 -6.95
N ASN A 358 -8.25 21.17 -6.83
CA ASN A 358 -7.62 22.05 -7.82
C ASN A 358 -6.48 22.89 -7.22
N ALA A 359 -5.30 22.27 -7.09
CA ALA A 359 -4.09 22.88 -6.55
C ALA A 359 -3.50 24.06 -7.38
N ASN A 360 -4.17 24.50 -8.45
CA ASN A 360 -3.81 25.72 -9.20
C ASN A 360 -4.60 26.96 -8.77
N LEU A 361 -5.59 26.81 -7.88
CA LEU A 361 -6.30 27.95 -7.28
C LEU A 361 -5.42 28.61 -6.20
N ASN A 362 -5.56 29.92 -6.02
CA ASN A 362 -5.17 30.54 -4.75
C ASN A 362 -6.12 30.06 -3.63
N ARG A 363 -5.61 29.99 -2.40
CA ARG A 363 -6.32 29.41 -1.25
C ARG A 363 -7.67 30.09 -1.01
N GLY A 364 -7.74 31.41 -1.14
CA GLY A 364 -9.01 32.17 -1.10
C GLY A 364 -9.47 32.60 0.29
N SER A 365 -8.67 32.32 1.34
CA SER A 365 -8.77 33.01 2.62
C SER A 365 -8.62 34.53 2.44
N ASN A 366 -9.49 35.28 3.12
CA ASN A 366 -9.35 36.72 3.29
C ASN A 366 -8.62 37.08 4.59
N LEU A 367 -8.50 36.12 5.52
CA LEU A 367 -7.74 36.23 6.76
C LEU A 367 -6.25 35.99 6.52
N ASP A 368 -5.44 36.84 7.16
CA ASP A 368 -3.98 36.80 7.30
C ASP A 368 -3.65 36.36 8.73
N VAL A 369 -3.43 35.07 8.93
CA VAL A 369 -3.43 34.47 10.27
C VAL A 369 -2.17 34.82 11.06
N VAL A 370 -2.37 35.25 12.31
CA VAL A 370 -1.35 35.33 13.35
C VAL A 370 -1.71 34.32 14.43
N VAL A 371 -0.78 33.43 14.76
CA VAL A 371 -0.96 32.41 15.81
C VAL A 371 0.04 32.64 16.93
N THR A 372 -0.40 32.59 18.19
CA THR A 372 0.45 32.83 19.36
C THR A 372 0.22 31.77 20.44
N LEU A 373 1.32 31.22 20.96
CA LEU A 373 1.35 30.19 22.00
C LEU A 373 1.79 30.77 23.35
N TYR A 374 0.94 30.64 24.36
CA TYR A 374 1.19 31.09 25.74
C TYR A 374 1.26 29.93 26.73
N SER A 375 2.08 30.12 27.77
CA SER A 375 2.16 29.27 28.96
C SER A 375 0.86 29.27 29.77
N ALA A 376 0.68 28.28 30.65
CA ALA A 376 -0.41 28.27 31.64
C ALA A 376 -0.51 29.54 32.51
N ASN A 377 0.55 30.35 32.58
CA ASN A 377 0.63 31.61 33.33
C ASN A 377 0.53 32.86 32.44
N GLY A 378 0.17 32.73 31.15
CA GLY A 378 0.12 33.84 30.20
C GLY A 378 1.47 34.38 29.74
N THR A 379 2.53 33.59 29.85
CA THR A 379 3.85 33.95 29.30
C THR A 379 3.91 33.57 27.82
N LEU A 380 4.26 34.49 26.93
CA LEU A 380 4.54 34.19 25.53
C LEU A 380 5.63 33.12 25.41
N LEU A 381 5.41 32.10 24.57
CA LEU A 381 6.35 31.00 24.31
C LEU A 381 6.82 30.97 22.85
N ALA A 382 5.88 31.15 21.92
CA ALA A 382 6.12 31.27 20.49
C ALA A 382 4.99 32.11 19.86
N SER A 383 5.26 32.72 18.72
CA SER A 383 4.29 33.43 17.90
C SER A 383 4.74 33.36 16.45
N ASP A 384 3.81 33.11 15.54
CA ASP A 384 4.03 33.22 14.11
C ASP A 384 3.05 34.21 13.48
N SER A 385 3.54 34.91 12.48
CA SER A 385 2.89 35.98 11.73
C SER A 385 3.52 36.01 10.35
N PRO A 386 3.31 34.95 9.55
CA PRO A 386 4.08 34.74 8.34
C PRO A 386 3.72 35.75 7.27
N SER A 387 4.62 35.89 6.28
CA SER A 387 4.44 36.78 5.13
C SER A 387 5.42 36.36 4.06
N PRO A 388 4.98 35.96 2.85
CA PRO A 388 3.64 36.16 2.28
C PRO A 388 2.66 34.98 2.47
N GLU A 389 3.03 33.97 3.25
CA GLU A 389 2.14 32.85 3.61
C GLU A 389 1.08 33.35 4.60
N ILE A 390 -0.19 32.94 4.43
CA ILE A 390 -1.37 33.55 5.09
C ILE A 390 -1.94 32.70 6.23
N ASP A 391 -1.22 31.64 6.59
CA ASP A 391 -1.57 30.57 7.52
C ASP A 391 -0.44 30.42 8.53
N GLY A 392 -0.74 30.36 9.83
CA GLY A 392 0.29 30.39 10.88
C GLY A 392 0.81 29.00 11.27
N GLU A 393 2.13 28.81 11.35
CA GLU A 393 2.75 27.57 11.88
C GLU A 393 3.62 27.86 13.13
N ILE A 394 3.36 27.12 14.22
CA ILE A 394 4.27 27.05 15.37
C ILE A 394 4.76 25.62 15.55
N LEU A 395 6.08 25.43 15.52
CA LEU A 395 6.77 24.22 15.95
C LEU A 395 7.53 24.49 17.25
N PHE A 396 7.10 23.88 18.35
CA PHE A 396 7.59 24.18 19.71
C PHE A 396 8.10 22.92 20.44
N GLU A 397 9.41 22.84 20.69
CA GLU A 397 9.98 21.81 21.57
C GLU A 397 9.60 22.08 23.04
N ILE A 398 8.92 21.13 23.67
CA ILE A 398 8.53 21.15 25.08
C ILE A 398 9.65 20.51 25.91
N PRO A 399 10.40 21.27 26.72
CA PRO A 399 11.47 20.73 27.54
C PRO A 399 10.94 19.77 28.60
N ALA A 400 11.60 18.63 28.81
CA ALA A 400 11.15 17.63 29.78
C ALA A 400 11.07 18.17 31.23
N ALA A 401 11.84 19.21 31.55
CA ALA A 401 11.78 19.91 32.84
C ALA A 401 10.51 20.77 33.04
N SER A 402 9.82 21.14 31.96
CA SER A 402 8.56 21.90 32.00
C SER A 402 7.33 21.00 32.27
N ILE A 403 7.50 19.67 32.28
CA ILE A 403 6.40 18.72 32.46
C ILE A 403 6.08 18.55 33.95
N PRO A 404 4.90 18.98 34.44
CA PRO A 404 4.55 18.88 35.86
C PRO A 404 4.31 17.42 36.31
N GLY A 405 4.32 17.19 37.62
CA GLY A 405 4.22 15.84 38.21
C GLY A 405 2.92 15.08 37.92
N ASN A 406 1.82 15.79 37.62
CA ASN A 406 0.56 15.21 37.15
C ASN A 406 0.57 14.86 35.64
N ARG A 407 1.62 15.25 34.91
CA ARG A 407 1.85 14.99 33.48
C ARG A 407 0.78 15.54 32.54
N LEU A 408 0.11 16.61 32.94
CA LEU A 408 -0.80 17.39 32.10
C LEU A 408 -0.27 18.83 32.04
N LEU A 409 0.08 19.32 30.85
CA LEU A 409 0.37 20.74 30.64
C LEU A 409 -0.88 21.44 30.13
N VAL A 410 -1.03 22.71 30.49
CA VAL A 410 -2.03 23.61 29.90
C VAL A 410 -1.28 24.66 29.10
N TYR A 411 -1.69 24.84 27.86
CA TYR A 411 -1.25 25.96 27.03
C TYR A 411 -2.47 26.70 26.47
N TYR A 412 -2.26 27.95 26.09
CA TYR A 412 -3.27 28.77 25.44
C TYR A 412 -2.77 29.13 24.04
N ILE A 413 -3.59 28.88 23.03
CA ILE A 413 -3.33 29.21 21.63
C ILE A 413 -4.25 30.38 21.30
N GLU A 414 -3.70 31.54 21.03
CA GLU A 414 -4.41 32.72 20.55
C GLU A 414 -4.32 32.75 19.02
N VAL A 415 -5.46 32.90 18.34
CA VAL A 415 -5.56 33.18 16.91
C VAL A 415 -6.01 34.63 16.75
N THR A 416 -5.30 35.41 15.94
CA THR A 416 -5.66 36.78 15.56
C THR A 416 -5.40 37.00 14.07
N THR A 417 -5.74 38.19 13.57
CA THR A 417 -5.28 38.70 12.27
C THR A 417 -3.96 39.49 12.40
N THR A 418 -3.24 39.68 11.29
CA THR A 418 -2.30 40.81 11.14
C THR A 418 -3.03 42.16 11.24
N SER A 419 -2.30 43.27 11.36
CA SER A 419 -2.89 44.62 11.44
C SER A 419 -3.38 45.17 10.09
N GLU A 420 -3.57 44.33 9.07
CA GLU A 420 -4.06 44.74 7.76
C GLU A 420 -5.58 44.98 7.76
N PHE A 421 -6.03 46.08 7.18
CA PHE A 421 -7.45 46.41 7.17
C PHE A 421 -8.22 45.44 6.27
N GLY A 422 -9.24 44.78 6.83
CA GLY A 422 -10.09 43.82 6.11
C GLY A 422 -9.56 42.39 6.10
N SER A 423 -8.43 42.12 6.75
CA SER A 423 -7.95 40.75 7.00
C SER A 423 -8.82 40.08 8.07
N LEU A 424 -9.84 39.35 7.61
CA LEU A 424 -10.93 38.78 8.42
C LEU A 424 -11.46 37.53 7.68
N GLY A 425 -11.94 36.51 8.39
CA GLY A 425 -12.34 35.25 7.75
C GLY A 425 -12.47 34.04 8.67
N GLU A 426 -12.77 32.87 8.09
CA GLU A 426 -12.80 31.59 8.81
C GLU A 426 -11.40 30.98 8.94
N TYR A 427 -11.14 30.30 10.05
CA TYR A 427 -9.91 29.53 10.25
C TYR A 427 -10.16 28.17 10.93
N THR A 428 -9.16 27.31 10.91
CA THR A 428 -9.14 26.00 11.58
C THR A 428 -7.79 25.75 12.23
N VAL A 429 -7.79 25.42 13.52
CA VAL A 429 -6.58 25.12 14.31
C VAL A 429 -6.34 23.61 14.32
N ASN A 430 -5.28 23.19 13.64
CA ASN A 430 -4.79 21.82 13.57
C ASN A 430 -3.54 21.67 14.46
N CYS A 431 -3.51 20.68 15.35
CA CYS A 431 -2.38 20.47 16.28
C CYS A 431 -1.93 19.02 16.34
N SER A 432 -0.63 18.77 16.51
CA SER A 432 -0.08 17.44 16.81
C SER A 432 1.00 17.48 17.89
N LEU A 433 1.12 16.39 18.66
CA LEU A 433 2.07 16.28 19.77
C LEU A 433 2.95 15.03 19.62
N GLN A 434 4.17 15.21 19.12
CA GLN A 434 5.09 14.13 18.78
C GLN A 434 6.18 13.92 19.85
N GLU A 435 6.42 12.68 20.26
CA GLU A 435 7.56 12.33 21.13
C GLU A 435 8.91 12.44 20.42
N VAL A 436 9.86 13.17 21.02
CA VAL A 436 11.24 13.27 20.55
C VAL A 436 12.13 12.24 21.26
N LEU A 437 13.06 11.59 20.55
CA LEU A 437 14.02 10.66 21.16
C LEU A 437 15.17 11.42 21.84
N GLY A 438 15.30 11.26 23.16
CA GLY A 438 16.44 11.80 23.91
C GLY A 438 17.77 11.16 23.50
N ALA A 439 18.81 11.98 23.35
CA ALA A 439 20.14 11.53 22.95
C ALA A 439 20.81 10.63 24.03
N PRO A 440 21.39 9.48 23.65
CA PRO A 440 22.17 8.65 24.55
C PRO A 440 23.54 9.29 24.88
N VAL A 441 24.22 8.77 25.91
CA VAL A 441 25.56 9.22 26.35
C VAL A 441 26.53 8.04 26.26
N VAL A 442 27.65 8.21 25.55
CA VAL A 442 28.72 7.19 25.48
C VAL A 442 29.44 7.11 26.82
N LEU A 443 29.59 5.88 27.34
CA LEU A 443 30.22 5.57 28.63
C LEU A 443 31.63 4.99 28.46
N ALA A 444 31.89 4.26 27.37
CA ALA A 444 33.19 3.64 27.11
C ALA A 444 33.44 3.43 25.61
N PRO A 445 34.71 3.37 25.15
CA PRO A 445 35.94 3.57 25.94
C PRO A 445 36.31 5.05 26.11
N ALA A 446 36.85 5.41 27.28
CA ALA A 446 37.22 6.78 27.65
C ALA A 446 38.75 7.02 27.78
N ALA A 447 39.58 6.03 27.42
CA ALA A 447 41.02 6.03 27.64
C ALA A 447 41.74 5.09 26.64
N THR A 448 43.06 4.94 26.79
CA THR A 448 43.88 4.02 25.97
C THR A 448 43.47 2.57 26.14
N VAL A 449 43.21 1.88 25.02
CA VAL A 449 42.84 0.46 24.97
C VAL A 449 43.99 -0.37 24.38
N GLN A 450 44.27 -1.53 24.98
CA GLN A 450 45.37 -2.44 24.57
C GLN A 450 44.91 -3.62 23.68
N THR A 451 43.75 -3.47 23.03
CA THR A 451 43.21 -4.42 22.05
C THR A 451 42.73 -3.66 20.81
N THR A 452 42.90 -4.26 19.63
CA THR A 452 42.35 -3.75 18.37
C THR A 452 40.85 -4.06 18.21
N LEU A 453 40.27 -4.82 19.15
CA LEU A 453 38.84 -5.14 19.24
C LEU A 453 38.25 -4.54 20.55
N PRO A 454 38.01 -3.22 20.62
CA PRO A 454 37.43 -2.58 21.80
C PRO A 454 35.93 -2.89 21.96
N THR A 455 35.42 -2.60 23.17
CA THR A 455 33.98 -2.63 23.47
C THR A 455 33.49 -1.22 23.77
N PHE A 456 32.38 -0.85 23.14
CA PHE A 456 31.65 0.39 23.29
C PHE A 456 30.42 0.17 24.18
N SER A 457 30.04 1.19 24.96
CA SER A 457 28.80 1.17 25.75
C SER A 457 28.23 2.58 25.91
N TRP A 458 26.92 2.68 26.07
CA TRP A 458 26.19 3.94 26.23
C TRP A 458 24.94 3.80 27.11
N THR A 459 24.35 4.92 27.52
CA THR A 459 23.07 4.93 28.24
C THR A 459 21.91 4.54 27.33
N SER A 460 20.89 3.90 27.90
CA SER A 460 19.63 3.60 27.20
C SER A 460 18.78 4.86 27.02
N SER A 461 18.29 5.12 25.81
CA SER A 461 17.24 6.11 25.57
C SER A 461 15.85 5.48 25.72
N LEU A 462 14.93 6.18 26.38
CA LEU A 462 13.55 5.74 26.57
C LEU A 462 12.86 5.50 25.21
N ARG A 463 12.11 4.39 25.07
CA ARG A 463 11.31 4.05 23.87
C ARG A 463 12.12 4.00 22.55
N ALA A 464 13.45 3.90 22.63
CA ALA A 464 14.30 3.56 21.50
C ALA A 464 14.21 2.06 21.20
N THR A 465 14.02 1.68 19.94
CA THR A 465 14.05 0.27 19.50
C THR A 465 15.46 -0.17 19.09
N GLY A 466 16.39 0.79 18.96
CA GLY A 466 17.82 0.53 18.80
C GLY A 466 18.63 1.81 18.77
N TYR A 467 19.86 1.69 18.28
CA TYR A 467 20.87 2.73 18.25
C TYR A 467 21.69 2.66 16.96
N ILE A 468 22.19 3.81 16.51
CA ILE A 468 23.26 3.92 15.52
C ILE A 468 24.51 4.40 16.25
N LEU A 469 25.50 3.53 16.36
CA LEU A 469 26.85 3.83 16.81
C LEU A 469 27.70 4.25 15.59
N GLU A 470 28.55 5.25 15.75
CA GLU A 470 29.55 5.68 14.77
C GLU A 470 30.94 5.76 15.45
N VAL A 471 31.97 5.25 14.77
CA VAL A 471 33.37 5.41 15.18
C VAL A 471 34.15 6.04 14.04
N SER A 472 34.87 7.12 14.33
CA SER A 472 35.64 7.91 13.35
C SER A 472 37.09 8.13 13.80
N ASN A 473 37.98 8.40 12.85
CA ASN A 473 39.38 8.73 13.11
C ASN A 473 39.46 10.14 13.74
N ALA A 474 40.09 10.27 14.91
CA ALA A 474 40.14 11.54 15.64
C ALA A 474 41.14 12.57 15.08
N THR A 475 41.87 12.23 14.02
CA THR A 475 42.80 13.11 13.30
C THR A 475 42.24 13.53 11.94
N THR A 476 41.59 12.62 11.20
CA THR A 476 41.06 12.91 9.85
C THR A 476 39.54 13.16 9.80
N GLY A 477 38.82 12.92 10.90
CA GLY A 477 37.35 12.99 10.95
C GLY A 477 36.62 11.86 10.21
N SER A 478 37.34 11.06 9.43
CA SER A 478 36.76 10.01 8.58
C SER A 478 36.07 8.93 9.41
N VAL A 479 34.82 8.62 9.09
CA VAL A 479 34.09 7.49 9.68
C VAL A 479 34.78 6.18 9.30
N ILE A 480 35.09 5.35 10.29
CA ILE A 480 35.68 4.02 10.11
C ILE A 480 34.58 2.97 9.95
N PHE A 481 33.55 3.05 10.80
CA PHE A 481 32.33 2.26 10.65
C PHE A 481 31.13 2.89 11.36
N THR A 482 29.93 2.48 10.95
CA THR A 482 28.68 2.63 11.69
C THR A 482 28.08 1.26 12.00
N LYS A 483 27.36 1.15 13.13
CA LYS A 483 26.68 -0.06 13.60
C LYS A 483 25.24 0.27 14.00
N ARG A 484 24.26 -0.38 13.36
CA ARG A 484 22.88 -0.46 13.88
C ARG A 484 22.77 -1.64 14.84
N THR A 485 22.23 -1.43 16.04
CA THR A 485 22.09 -2.45 17.10
C THR A 485 20.91 -2.14 18.02
N SER A 486 20.27 -3.16 18.59
CA SER A 486 19.24 -2.99 19.64
C SER A 486 19.82 -2.90 21.06
N ALA A 487 21.06 -3.35 21.25
CA ALA A 487 21.75 -3.32 22.54
C ALA A 487 22.41 -1.95 22.82
N THR A 488 22.61 -1.62 24.11
CA THR A 488 23.38 -0.45 24.57
C THR A 488 24.90 -0.66 24.61
N THR A 489 25.38 -1.76 24.00
CA THR A 489 26.79 -2.16 23.97
C THR A 489 27.14 -2.77 22.61
N TYR A 490 28.39 -2.61 22.19
CA TYR A 490 28.93 -3.26 20.99
C TYR A 490 30.42 -3.56 21.15
N THR A 491 30.83 -4.81 20.96
CA THR A 491 32.25 -5.21 20.82
C THR A 491 32.57 -5.35 19.34
N VAL A 492 33.70 -4.79 18.89
CA VAL A 492 34.15 -4.95 17.50
C VAL A 492 34.38 -6.43 17.22
N ASN A 493 33.65 -6.98 16.25
CA ASN A 493 33.76 -8.37 15.81
C ASN A 493 34.10 -8.41 14.31
N PRO A 494 35.21 -9.05 13.90
CA PRO A 494 35.57 -9.18 12.48
C PRO A 494 34.56 -9.97 11.64
N GLU A 495 33.72 -10.81 12.27
CA GLU A 495 32.70 -11.61 11.59
C GLU A 495 31.33 -10.90 11.50
N ASP A 496 31.21 -9.68 12.01
CA ASP A 496 29.98 -8.90 11.97
C ASP A 496 29.79 -8.25 10.58
N ASN A 497 28.93 -8.84 9.76
CA ASN A 497 28.55 -8.30 8.45
C ASN A 497 27.53 -7.16 8.53
N ASN A 498 26.98 -6.86 9.72
CA ASN A 498 25.93 -5.86 9.93
C ASN A 498 26.51 -4.52 10.43
N ILE A 499 27.60 -4.06 9.80
CA ILE A 499 28.23 -2.73 9.93
C ILE A 499 28.42 -2.13 8.54
N LEU A 500 28.57 -0.80 8.47
CA LEU A 500 28.84 -0.09 7.22
C LEU A 500 30.09 0.79 7.36
N PRO A 501 31.13 0.63 6.51
CA PRO A 501 31.26 -0.39 5.46
C PRO A 501 31.31 -1.82 6.01
N SER A 502 30.94 -2.79 5.18
CA SER A 502 30.81 -4.20 5.56
C SER A 502 32.15 -4.82 5.96
N ALA A 503 32.20 -5.41 7.16
CA ALA A 503 33.35 -6.04 7.82
C ALA A 503 34.57 -5.13 8.08
N ILE A 504 34.98 -5.03 9.35
CA ILE A 504 36.24 -4.41 9.78
C ILE A 504 37.10 -5.45 10.48
N ASN A 505 38.30 -5.71 9.95
CA ASN A 505 39.19 -6.74 10.49
C ASN A 505 39.64 -6.45 11.94
N SER A 506 39.82 -5.16 12.27
CA SER A 506 39.96 -4.60 13.63
C SER A 506 40.19 -3.08 13.54
N LEU A 507 40.29 -2.38 14.67
CA LEU A 507 40.76 -0.98 14.72
C LEU A 507 42.29 -0.94 14.97
N PRO A 508 43.10 -0.34 14.07
CA PRO A 508 44.55 -0.19 14.24
C PRO A 508 45.00 0.63 15.47
N GLU A 509 46.32 0.70 15.70
CA GLU A 509 46.90 1.69 16.63
C GLU A 509 46.64 3.11 16.13
N GLY A 510 46.10 3.99 16.98
CA GLY A 510 45.63 5.31 16.57
C GLY A 510 44.77 6.02 17.63
N SER A 511 44.16 7.14 17.25
CA SER A 511 43.17 7.88 18.07
C SER A 511 41.84 7.97 17.34
N TYR A 512 40.75 7.78 18.09
CA TYR A 512 39.41 7.61 17.56
C TYR A 512 38.40 8.41 18.38
N ASN A 513 37.34 8.86 17.71
CA ASN A 513 36.14 9.41 18.33
C ASN A 513 35.01 8.40 18.18
N VAL A 514 34.11 8.35 19.16
CA VAL A 514 32.89 7.54 19.13
C VAL A 514 31.69 8.37 19.57
N ARG A 515 30.59 8.25 18.83
CA ARG A 515 29.28 8.85 19.16
C ARG A 515 28.16 7.89 18.83
N VAL A 516 26.99 8.10 19.43
CA VAL A 516 25.82 7.23 19.23
C VAL A 516 24.53 8.05 19.26
N LYS A 517 23.53 7.62 18.49
CA LYS A 517 22.16 8.15 18.54
C LYS A 517 21.14 7.03 18.70
N ALA A 518 20.03 7.32 19.36
CA ALA A 518 18.90 6.40 19.50
C ALA A 518 18.04 6.43 18.23
N ILE A 519 17.40 5.30 17.91
CA ILE A 519 16.47 5.18 16.78
C ILE A 519 15.19 4.44 17.18
N ARG A 520 14.10 4.76 16.48
CA ARG A 520 12.79 4.10 16.54
C ARG A 520 12.46 3.53 15.16
N GLY A 521 11.96 2.29 15.12
CA GLY A 521 11.64 1.60 13.86
C GLY A 521 12.85 1.41 12.93
N THR A 522 12.65 1.65 11.63
CA THR A 522 13.66 1.51 10.56
C THR A 522 14.61 2.71 10.42
N GLY A 523 14.34 3.81 11.10
CA GLY A 523 15.08 5.07 11.03
C GLY A 523 14.63 5.99 9.88
N GLY A 524 14.63 7.30 10.17
CA GLY A 524 14.19 8.41 9.34
C GLY A 524 14.25 9.69 10.19
N ALA A 525 14.23 10.89 9.60
CA ALA A 525 14.57 12.13 10.33
C ALA A 525 13.78 12.34 11.65
N SER A 526 12.47 12.08 11.64
CA SER A 526 11.58 12.16 12.82
C SER A 526 11.66 10.96 13.79
N ASN A 527 12.52 9.98 13.51
CA ASN A 527 12.62 8.70 14.24
C ASN A 527 14.03 8.42 14.77
N GLU A 528 14.93 9.41 14.78
CA GLU A 528 16.29 9.32 15.30
C GLU A 528 16.57 10.47 16.29
N SER A 529 17.33 10.23 17.35
CA SER A 529 17.76 11.30 18.26
C SER A 529 18.84 12.17 17.62
N THR A 530 19.09 13.35 18.20
CA THR A 530 20.39 14.01 18.05
C THR A 530 21.53 13.08 18.47
N TRP A 531 22.73 13.30 17.90
CA TRP A 531 23.91 12.52 18.28
C TRP A 531 24.36 12.85 19.70
N SER A 532 24.87 11.84 20.41
CA SER A 532 25.64 12.05 21.63
C SER A 532 26.84 12.98 21.39
N ASN A 533 27.31 13.62 22.45
CA ASN A 533 28.67 14.15 22.47
C ASN A 533 29.67 13.04 22.11
N SER A 534 30.70 13.40 21.33
CA SER A 534 31.75 12.47 20.91
C SER A 534 32.75 12.22 22.05
N LEU A 535 32.92 10.95 22.42
CA LEU A 535 33.96 10.53 23.37
C LEU A 535 35.23 10.12 22.60
N ARG A 536 36.40 10.54 23.08
CA ARG A 536 37.70 10.28 22.42
C ARG A 536 38.50 9.20 23.14
N PHE A 537 39.13 8.31 22.38
CA PHE A 537 40.00 7.25 22.89
C PHE A 537 41.22 7.01 21.98
N THR A 538 42.06 6.04 22.39
CA THR A 538 43.26 5.61 21.65
C THR A 538 43.43 4.09 21.74
N ILE A 539 44.14 3.52 20.76
CA ILE A 539 44.55 2.10 20.74
C ILE A 539 46.07 2.04 20.65
N ALA A 540 46.70 1.26 21.53
CA ALA A 540 48.15 1.05 21.56
C ALA A 540 48.48 -0.36 22.09
N ILE A 541 49.17 -1.19 21.28
CA ILE A 541 49.41 -2.60 21.60
C ILE A 541 50.85 -2.79 22.12
N PRO A 542 51.04 -3.38 23.33
CA PRO A 542 52.35 -3.50 23.94
C PRO A 542 53.27 -4.52 23.23
N LEU A 543 54.58 -4.32 23.34
CA LEU A 543 55.61 -5.12 22.66
C LEU A 543 55.86 -6.49 23.33
N PRO A 544 56.39 -7.50 22.59
CA PRO A 544 56.80 -8.79 23.15
C PRO A 544 58.10 -8.71 23.96
N SER A 545 58.37 -9.74 24.74
CA SER A 545 59.61 -9.87 25.53
C SER A 545 60.78 -10.45 24.71
N LYS A 546 62.02 -10.26 25.19
CA LYS A 546 63.22 -10.95 24.65
C LYS A 546 63.30 -12.38 25.21
N PRO A 547 63.26 -13.44 24.40
CA PRO A 547 63.36 -14.82 24.90
C PRO A 547 64.77 -15.18 25.40
N THR A 548 64.84 -16.09 26.38
CA THR A 548 66.08 -16.67 26.90
C THR A 548 66.05 -18.20 26.75
N ILE A 549 67.11 -18.80 26.21
CA ILE A 549 67.17 -20.25 25.91
C ILE A 549 67.44 -21.09 27.16
N ILE A 550 66.62 -22.12 27.34
CA ILE A 550 66.66 -23.08 28.44
C ILE A 550 67.40 -24.36 27.99
N ARG A 551 67.01 -24.96 26.85
CA ARG A 551 67.62 -26.16 26.23
C ARG A 551 67.53 -26.11 24.69
N PRO A 552 68.37 -26.86 23.94
CA PRO A 552 69.55 -27.62 24.39
C PRO A 552 70.73 -26.71 24.75
N LYS A 553 71.74 -27.25 25.45
CA LYS A 553 72.99 -26.56 25.84
C LYS A 553 74.27 -27.40 25.66
N THR A 554 74.12 -28.67 25.31
CA THR A 554 75.17 -29.70 25.21
C THR A 554 74.74 -30.79 24.21
N ALA A 555 75.51 -31.86 24.05
CA ALA A 555 75.15 -32.99 23.19
C ALA A 555 73.82 -33.68 23.58
N THR A 556 73.05 -34.11 22.59
CA THR A 556 71.82 -34.91 22.72
C THR A 556 72.01 -36.29 22.11
N GLY A 557 71.76 -37.35 22.90
CA GLY A 557 71.75 -38.75 22.43
C GLY A 557 70.50 -39.13 21.63
N GLU A 558 69.89 -38.13 20.99
CA GLU A 558 68.65 -38.21 20.24
C GLU A 558 68.76 -37.33 18.99
N SER A 559 68.26 -37.83 17.86
CA SER A 559 68.17 -37.10 16.58
C SER A 559 67.11 -35.98 16.57
N PHE A 560 66.38 -35.80 17.68
CA PHE A 560 65.19 -34.95 17.81
C PHE A 560 65.33 -34.04 19.06
N PRO A 561 66.27 -33.08 19.06
CA PRO A 561 66.46 -32.19 20.20
C PRO A 561 65.20 -31.37 20.51
N THR A 562 64.90 -31.24 21.80
CA THR A 562 63.88 -30.31 22.31
C THR A 562 64.50 -28.94 22.54
N PHE A 563 63.95 -27.94 21.86
CA PHE A 563 64.26 -26.52 22.01
C PHE A 563 63.28 -25.89 23.00
N GLU A 564 63.77 -25.09 23.95
CA GLU A 564 62.95 -24.53 25.03
C GLU A 564 63.47 -23.15 25.45
N TRP A 565 62.56 -22.21 25.74
CA TRP A 565 62.90 -20.82 26.11
C TRP A 565 61.86 -20.21 27.06
N THR A 566 62.14 -18.99 27.57
CA THR A 566 61.23 -18.23 28.45
C THR A 566 60.08 -17.55 27.70
N LYS A 567 58.93 -17.37 28.36
CA LYS A 567 57.75 -16.67 27.84
C LYS A 567 57.44 -15.38 28.61
N GLY A 568 57.24 -14.28 27.90
CA GLY A 568 56.68 -13.03 28.42
C GLY A 568 55.16 -12.95 28.32
N ALA A 569 54.55 -12.00 29.05
CA ALA A 569 53.09 -11.83 29.14
C ALA A 569 52.44 -11.46 27.79
N ASN A 570 53.11 -10.64 26.97
CA ASN A 570 52.60 -10.17 25.68
C ASN A 570 52.90 -11.15 24.52
N ASP A 571 53.62 -12.25 24.78
CA ASP A 571 54.09 -13.16 23.73
C ASP A 571 52.96 -14.08 23.26
N LYS A 572 52.59 -13.96 21.98
CA LYS A 572 51.59 -14.82 21.32
C LYS A 572 52.23 -15.93 20.50
N SER A 573 53.36 -15.66 19.85
CA SER A 573 54.09 -16.67 19.07
C SER A 573 55.60 -16.39 18.97
N TYR A 574 56.36 -17.35 18.45
CA TYR A 574 57.81 -17.30 18.30
C TYR A 574 58.27 -17.74 16.91
N THR A 575 59.46 -17.27 16.49
CA THR A 575 60.21 -17.83 15.36
C THR A 575 61.53 -18.43 15.85
N VAL A 576 61.71 -19.73 15.57
CA VAL A 576 62.83 -20.60 15.95
C VAL A 576 63.76 -20.81 14.75
N GLN A 577 65.07 -20.65 14.93
CA GLN A 577 66.07 -20.81 13.86
C GLN A 577 67.25 -21.68 14.34
N VAL A 578 67.64 -22.70 13.57
CA VAL A 578 68.82 -23.54 13.86
C VAL A 578 69.68 -23.71 12.62
N PHE A 579 70.99 -23.65 12.79
CA PHE A 579 72.02 -23.69 11.76
C PHE A 579 73.03 -24.81 12.05
N LYS A 580 73.71 -25.35 11.04
CA LYS A 580 74.93 -26.14 11.26
C LYS A 580 76.01 -25.24 11.86
N LYS A 581 76.71 -25.71 12.89
CA LYS A 581 77.73 -24.91 13.57
C LYS A 581 78.86 -24.55 12.59
N GLY A 582 79.24 -23.27 12.58
CA GLY A 582 80.28 -22.75 11.69
C GLY A 582 79.86 -22.49 10.24
N THR A 583 78.56 -22.63 9.88
CA THR A 583 78.07 -22.29 8.54
C THR A 583 76.78 -21.48 8.57
N THR A 584 76.43 -20.85 7.45
CA THR A 584 75.14 -20.17 7.25
C THR A 584 73.99 -21.15 6.94
N THR A 585 74.24 -22.46 6.93
CA THR A 585 73.28 -23.50 6.54
C THR A 585 72.21 -23.68 7.60
N ARG A 586 71.09 -22.95 7.46
CA ARG A 586 69.90 -23.09 8.31
C ARG A 586 69.22 -24.43 8.06
N VAL A 587 69.16 -25.27 9.09
CA VAL A 587 68.51 -26.60 9.07
C VAL A 587 67.11 -26.60 9.67
N ILE A 588 66.79 -25.65 10.55
CA ILE A 588 65.44 -25.45 11.09
C ILE A 588 65.05 -23.99 10.92
N TYR A 589 63.83 -23.77 10.41
CA TYR A 589 63.17 -22.47 10.43
C TYR A 589 61.68 -22.68 10.68
N LYS A 590 61.24 -22.41 11.92
CA LYS A 590 59.84 -22.56 12.33
C LYS A 590 59.32 -21.21 12.80
N THR A 591 58.43 -20.62 12.00
CA THR A 591 57.65 -19.42 12.36
C THR A 591 56.35 -19.79 13.08
N ASN A 592 55.73 -18.80 13.73
CA ASN A 592 54.41 -18.91 14.37
C ASN A 592 54.29 -20.09 15.35
N GLN A 593 55.34 -20.34 16.14
CA GLN A 593 55.31 -21.34 17.22
C GLN A 593 54.56 -20.75 18.42
N ALA A 594 53.41 -21.31 18.80
CA ALA A 594 52.54 -20.74 19.83
C ALA A 594 53.00 -20.99 21.28
N THR A 595 53.83 -22.01 21.49
CA THR A 595 54.41 -22.38 22.79
C THR A 595 55.87 -21.96 22.90
N ASN A 596 56.40 -21.90 24.12
CA ASN A 596 57.80 -21.58 24.42
C ASN A 596 58.75 -22.80 24.27
N THR A 597 58.34 -23.80 23.49
CA THR A 597 59.06 -25.04 23.26
C THR A 597 58.80 -25.54 21.83
N TYR A 598 59.76 -26.22 21.24
CA TYR A 598 59.68 -26.81 19.91
C TYR A 598 60.49 -28.10 19.83
N VAL A 599 59.93 -29.13 19.20
CA VAL A 599 60.66 -30.32 18.75
C VAL A 599 60.55 -30.35 17.24
N HIS A 600 61.67 -30.52 16.55
CA HIS A 600 61.65 -30.57 15.08
C HIS A 600 61.08 -31.91 14.59
N PHE A 601 60.35 -31.89 13.47
CA PHE A 601 59.73 -33.09 12.91
C PHE A 601 60.70 -33.90 12.03
N ALA A 602 61.73 -33.25 11.48
CA ALA A 602 62.79 -33.94 10.76
C ALA A 602 63.94 -34.30 11.73
N PRO A 603 64.61 -35.45 11.51
CA PRO A 603 65.84 -35.80 12.21
C PRO A 603 66.93 -34.77 11.91
N LEU A 604 67.62 -34.31 12.95
CA LEU A 604 68.98 -33.81 12.77
C LEU A 604 69.92 -35.01 12.65
N ALA A 605 70.81 -34.96 11.66
CA ALA A 605 71.89 -35.93 11.51
C ALA A 605 72.91 -35.77 12.65
N ASN A 606 73.76 -36.78 12.86
CA ASN A 606 74.85 -36.67 13.81
C ASN A 606 75.80 -35.51 13.39
N GLY A 607 76.02 -34.53 14.27
CA GLY A 607 76.73 -33.29 13.94
C GLY A 607 76.54 -32.19 14.98
N ASP A 608 77.14 -31.02 14.73
CA ASP A 608 77.15 -29.87 15.63
C ASP A 608 76.34 -28.69 15.05
N TYR A 609 75.63 -27.96 15.92
CA TYR A 609 74.56 -27.02 15.54
C TYR A 609 74.49 -25.78 16.47
N THR A 610 73.84 -24.71 15.99
CA THR A 610 73.65 -23.42 16.69
C THR A 610 72.18 -22.97 16.59
N PHE A 611 71.56 -22.52 17.70
CA PHE A 611 70.12 -22.21 17.85
C PHE A 611 69.86 -20.78 18.37
N ASN A 612 68.85 -20.07 17.83
CA ASN A 612 68.25 -18.85 18.40
C ASN A 612 66.73 -18.71 18.14
N VAL A 613 66.06 -17.80 18.87
CA VAL A 613 64.59 -17.61 18.85
C VAL A 613 64.17 -16.16 19.13
N ARG A 614 63.05 -15.69 18.54
CA ARG A 614 62.45 -14.35 18.79
C ARG A 614 60.93 -14.43 19.00
N ALA A 615 60.35 -13.47 19.73
CA ALA A 615 58.91 -13.41 20.06
C ALA A 615 58.10 -12.43 19.19
N PHE A 616 56.77 -12.61 19.17
CA PHE A 616 55.77 -11.77 18.50
C PHE A 616 54.49 -11.66 19.36
N ASN A 617 53.80 -10.52 19.32
CA ASN A 617 52.56 -10.29 20.08
C ASN A 617 51.30 -10.67 19.29
N ALA A 618 50.12 -10.37 19.84
CA ALA A 618 48.82 -10.69 19.23
C ALA A 618 48.58 -10.05 17.85
N VAL A 619 49.29 -8.96 17.51
CA VAL A 619 49.21 -8.28 16.19
C VAL A 619 50.47 -8.52 15.34
N ASN A 620 51.23 -9.59 15.63
CA ASN A 620 52.47 -9.97 14.95
C ASN A 620 53.60 -8.91 14.98
N LYS A 621 53.55 -7.96 15.93
CA LYS A 621 54.64 -6.99 16.20
C LYS A 621 55.83 -7.76 16.80
N PRO A 622 57.04 -7.72 16.23
CA PRO A 622 58.18 -8.50 16.70
C PRO A 622 58.84 -7.90 17.96
N GLY A 623 59.39 -8.78 18.79
CA GLY A 623 60.30 -8.45 19.88
C GLY A 623 61.76 -8.73 19.51
N ALA A 624 62.67 -8.50 20.46
CA ALA A 624 64.10 -8.80 20.28
C ALA A 624 64.36 -10.32 20.14
N ILE A 625 65.44 -10.66 19.42
CA ILE A 625 65.95 -12.03 19.31
C ILE A 625 66.76 -12.42 20.55
N SER A 626 66.76 -13.70 20.91
CA SER A 626 67.60 -14.28 21.96
C SER A 626 69.08 -14.24 21.61
N GLU A 627 69.94 -14.44 22.62
CA GLU A 627 71.30 -14.92 22.38
C GLU A 627 71.28 -16.31 21.69
N SER A 628 72.39 -16.70 21.08
CA SER A 628 72.51 -17.99 20.38
C SER A 628 73.21 -19.06 21.24
N VAL A 629 72.86 -20.33 21.09
CA VAL A 629 73.41 -21.47 21.86
C VAL A 629 73.78 -22.64 20.96
N ASP A 630 74.92 -23.29 21.24
CA ASP A 630 75.43 -24.45 20.51
C ASP A 630 75.05 -25.82 21.13
N PHE A 631 74.94 -26.86 20.30
CA PHE A 631 74.69 -28.24 20.73
C PHE A 631 75.21 -29.28 19.69
N LYS A 632 75.10 -30.58 20.02
CA LYS A 632 75.56 -31.72 19.18
C LYS A 632 74.54 -32.86 19.19
N VAL A 633 74.52 -33.73 18.17
CA VAL A 633 73.56 -34.85 18.01
C VAL A 633 74.27 -36.20 17.82
N THR A 634 73.77 -37.27 18.46
CA THR A 634 74.13 -38.69 18.24
C THR A 634 72.90 -39.62 18.32
N SER A 635 72.91 -40.82 17.71
CA SER A 635 71.71 -41.70 17.58
C SER A 635 71.99 -43.22 17.72
N PRO A 636 71.08 -44.04 18.29
CA PRO A 636 71.27 -45.49 18.56
C PRO A 636 70.52 -46.49 17.63
N THR A 637 70.74 -47.79 17.87
CA THR A 637 70.18 -48.96 17.15
C THR A 637 68.71 -49.29 17.49
N LEU A 638 67.97 -49.91 16.55
CA LEU A 638 66.53 -50.21 16.66
C LEU A 638 66.20 -51.62 17.19
N VAL A 639 64.98 -51.78 17.73
CA VAL A 639 64.36 -53.06 18.13
C VAL A 639 62.93 -53.18 17.59
N ALA A 640 62.30 -54.35 17.73
CA ALA A 640 60.90 -54.54 17.34
C ALA A 640 59.95 -53.67 18.19
N PRO A 641 58.90 -53.07 17.59
CA PRO A 641 57.80 -52.48 18.35
C PRO A 641 56.99 -53.57 19.08
N LYS A 642 56.28 -53.20 20.16
CA LYS A 642 55.19 -54.01 20.73
C LYS A 642 53.87 -53.35 20.38
N LEU A 643 53.01 -54.03 19.62
CA LEU A 643 51.63 -53.57 19.39
C LEU A 643 50.82 -53.66 20.69
N THR A 644 49.87 -52.74 20.86
CA THR A 644 49.06 -52.58 22.08
C THR A 644 47.59 -52.25 21.80
N ALA A 645 47.23 -51.81 20.59
CA ALA A 645 45.86 -51.77 20.11
C ALA A 645 45.81 -51.85 18.56
N PRO A 646 44.70 -52.34 17.97
CA PRO A 646 43.53 -52.93 18.63
C PRO A 646 43.81 -54.31 19.25
N ILE A 647 43.01 -54.69 20.25
CA ILE A 647 43.01 -56.02 20.89
C ILE A 647 41.56 -56.51 20.89
N GLY A 648 41.32 -57.75 20.43
CA GLY A 648 39.96 -58.33 20.41
C GLY A 648 39.01 -57.56 19.49
N THR A 649 37.83 -57.21 19.99
CA THR A 649 36.76 -56.56 19.23
C THR A 649 36.76 -55.05 19.40
N SER A 650 36.61 -54.30 18.30
CA SER A 650 36.49 -52.84 18.26
C SER A 650 35.18 -52.42 17.60
N THR A 651 34.43 -51.51 18.24
CA THR A 651 33.18 -50.95 17.68
C THR A 651 33.37 -49.65 16.89
N SER A 652 34.62 -49.29 16.58
CA SER A 652 34.97 -48.21 15.66
C SER A 652 35.29 -48.77 14.26
N ILE A 653 34.65 -48.20 13.24
CA ILE A 653 35.00 -48.39 11.82
C ILE A 653 36.38 -47.81 11.45
N GLN A 654 36.99 -47.05 12.36
CA GLN A 654 38.35 -46.53 12.29
C GLN A 654 39.07 -46.90 13.62
N PRO A 655 39.52 -48.16 13.78
CA PRO A 655 40.24 -48.61 14.97
C PRO A 655 41.61 -47.94 15.06
N ARG A 656 41.94 -47.39 16.23
CA ARG A 656 43.24 -46.76 16.46
C ARG A 656 44.32 -47.83 16.65
N PHE A 657 45.35 -47.80 15.82
CA PHE A 657 46.51 -48.68 15.96
C PHE A 657 47.53 -48.03 16.88
N VAL A 658 48.06 -48.79 17.85
CA VAL A 658 48.95 -48.26 18.91
C VAL A 658 50.09 -49.23 19.19
N TRP A 659 51.32 -48.74 19.34
CA TRP A 659 52.53 -49.51 19.61
C TRP A 659 53.53 -48.77 20.50
N THR A 660 54.47 -49.49 21.11
CA THR A 660 55.55 -48.88 21.90
C THR A 660 56.54 -48.12 21.02
N ALA A 661 56.98 -46.94 21.47
CA ALA A 661 58.09 -46.24 20.83
C ALA A 661 59.37 -47.07 20.88
N VAL A 662 60.22 -46.90 19.87
CA VAL A 662 61.53 -47.55 19.71
C VAL A 662 62.57 -46.44 19.65
N THR A 663 63.56 -46.48 20.55
CA THR A 663 64.62 -45.46 20.60
C THR A 663 65.39 -45.44 19.28
N GLY A 664 65.64 -44.26 18.73
CA GLY A 664 66.28 -44.09 17.42
C GLY A 664 65.37 -44.28 16.18
N ALA A 665 64.16 -44.83 16.33
CA ALA A 665 63.24 -45.01 15.20
C ALA A 665 62.65 -43.67 14.76
N THR A 666 62.70 -43.38 13.46
CA THR A 666 62.24 -42.11 12.88
C THR A 666 60.92 -42.21 12.16
N PHE A 667 60.60 -43.40 11.64
CA PHE A 667 59.27 -43.70 11.16
C PHE A 667 58.93 -45.19 11.33
N TYR A 668 57.66 -45.52 11.11
CA TYR A 668 57.12 -46.87 11.19
C TYR A 668 56.45 -47.28 9.87
N LYS A 669 56.36 -48.60 9.66
CA LYS A 669 55.53 -49.21 8.63
C LYS A 669 54.45 -50.05 9.30
N LEU A 670 53.20 -49.85 8.90
CA LEU A 670 51.99 -50.53 9.39
C LEU A 670 51.37 -51.31 8.24
N VAL A 671 50.98 -52.56 8.47
CA VAL A 671 50.26 -53.39 7.47
C VAL A 671 49.06 -54.06 8.13
N VAL A 672 47.88 -53.96 7.50
CA VAL A 672 46.60 -54.52 7.97
C VAL A 672 45.98 -55.36 6.85
N HIS A 673 45.56 -56.58 7.17
CA HIS A 673 44.86 -57.49 6.25
C HIS A 673 43.41 -57.68 6.70
N ASN A 674 42.47 -57.65 5.75
CA ASN A 674 41.08 -58.05 5.92
C ASN A 674 40.96 -59.56 5.74
N LEU A 675 40.74 -60.30 6.83
CA LEU A 675 40.60 -61.76 6.80
C LEU A 675 39.21 -62.18 6.29
N SER A 676 38.17 -61.38 6.55
CA SER A 676 36.81 -61.63 6.03
C SER A 676 36.67 -61.41 4.51
N LYS A 677 37.63 -60.72 3.86
CA LYS A 677 37.66 -60.50 2.41
C LYS A 677 38.91 -61.03 1.70
N GLY A 678 39.88 -61.58 2.43
CA GLY A 678 41.14 -62.11 1.89
C GLY A 678 42.13 -61.06 1.36
N THR A 679 41.90 -59.77 1.58
CA THR A 679 42.67 -58.66 0.97
C THR A 679 43.64 -57.99 1.94
N VAL A 680 44.65 -57.28 1.40
CA VAL A 680 45.35 -56.23 2.16
C VAL A 680 44.39 -55.04 2.29
N GLN A 681 44.13 -54.59 3.51
CA GLN A 681 43.20 -53.50 3.82
C GLN A 681 43.90 -52.14 3.88
N LEU A 682 45.15 -52.13 4.36
CA LEU A 682 45.99 -50.95 4.50
C LEU A 682 47.47 -51.37 4.51
N THR A 683 48.28 -50.67 3.73
CA THR A 683 49.75 -50.59 3.95
C THR A 683 50.07 -49.12 4.09
N GLN A 684 50.59 -48.72 5.25
CA GLN A 684 50.98 -47.34 5.53
C GLN A 684 52.46 -47.29 5.90
N GLU A 685 53.25 -46.70 5.02
CA GLU A 685 54.68 -46.48 5.23
C GLU A 685 54.93 -45.06 5.76
N ASN A 686 56.16 -44.81 6.23
CA ASN A 686 56.63 -43.51 6.70
C ASN A 686 55.76 -42.84 7.79
N LEU A 687 55.06 -43.66 8.61
CA LEU A 687 54.35 -43.16 9.79
C LEU A 687 55.34 -42.46 10.71
N PRO A 688 55.10 -41.22 11.17
CA PRO A 688 56.06 -40.48 11.98
C PRO A 688 56.32 -41.17 13.35
N ARG A 689 57.21 -40.57 14.16
CA ARG A 689 57.57 -40.98 15.54
C ARG A 689 56.39 -41.14 16.53
N THR A 690 55.14 -40.97 16.09
CA THR A 690 53.94 -41.24 16.89
C THR A 690 53.86 -42.72 17.26
N ARG A 691 53.42 -42.99 18.49
CA ARG A 691 53.16 -44.35 19.02
C ARG A 691 51.85 -44.95 18.47
N THR A 692 51.30 -44.32 17.45
CA THR A 692 49.89 -44.35 17.10
C THR A 692 49.69 -44.04 15.63
N PHE A 693 48.68 -44.68 15.04
CA PHE A 693 48.02 -44.25 13.80
C PHE A 693 46.54 -44.10 14.10
N PHE A 694 46.06 -42.84 14.09
CA PHE A 694 44.75 -42.47 14.59
C PHE A 694 43.63 -42.53 13.55
N ASP A 695 43.98 -42.31 12.28
CA ASP A 695 43.02 -42.09 11.19
C ASP A 695 43.17 -43.13 10.06
N PRO A 696 42.83 -44.42 10.31
CA PRO A 696 42.69 -45.38 9.23
C PRO A 696 41.60 -44.97 8.23
N PRO A 697 41.64 -45.44 6.97
CA PRO A 697 40.45 -45.44 6.13
C PRO A 697 39.32 -46.21 6.81
N VAL A 698 38.07 -45.88 6.48
CA VAL A 698 36.89 -46.60 6.98
C VAL A 698 36.99 -48.09 6.61
N MET A 699 37.01 -48.94 7.62
CA MET A 699 37.04 -50.39 7.49
C MET A 699 35.65 -50.97 7.86
N PRO A 700 35.06 -51.84 7.01
CA PRO A 700 33.77 -52.46 7.29
C PRO A 700 33.86 -53.48 8.45
N GLN A 701 32.70 -53.92 8.92
CA GLN A 701 32.59 -55.04 9.86
C GLN A 701 33.31 -56.30 9.33
N GLY A 702 33.98 -57.04 10.21
CA GLY A 702 34.73 -58.24 9.83
C GLY A 702 36.00 -58.49 10.65
N ASN A 703 36.71 -59.56 10.30
CA ASN A 703 37.93 -60.00 10.97
C ASN A 703 39.19 -59.49 10.25
N TYR A 704 40.20 -59.14 11.03
CA TYR A 704 41.41 -58.46 10.57
C TYR A 704 42.68 -58.97 11.28
N ARG A 705 43.85 -58.67 10.73
CA ARG A 705 45.14 -58.78 11.43
C ARG A 705 46.11 -57.65 11.05
N VAL A 706 47.03 -57.32 11.95
CA VAL A 706 47.97 -56.19 11.82
C VAL A 706 49.41 -56.54 12.23
N SER A 707 50.40 -55.90 11.60
CA SER A 707 51.83 -55.92 11.99
C SER A 707 52.45 -54.51 11.83
N VAL A 708 53.46 -54.19 12.65
CA VAL A 708 54.20 -52.90 12.62
C VAL A 708 55.71 -53.11 12.65
N GLN A 709 56.47 -52.26 11.96
CA GLN A 709 57.95 -52.28 11.90
C GLN A 709 58.53 -50.90 12.18
N ALA A 710 59.64 -50.82 12.92
CA ALA A 710 60.39 -49.58 13.18
C ALA A 710 61.50 -49.34 12.15
N VAL A 711 61.70 -48.09 11.71
CA VAL A 711 62.71 -47.71 10.70
C VAL A 711 63.39 -46.40 11.07
N SER A 712 64.69 -46.27 10.81
CA SER A 712 65.49 -45.07 11.05
C SER A 712 65.72 -44.30 9.75
N ASN A 713 65.83 -42.97 9.85
CA ASN A 713 66.28 -42.12 8.74
C ASN A 713 67.78 -42.28 8.44
N ASN A 714 68.54 -42.98 9.29
CA ASN A 714 69.93 -43.27 9.02
C ASN A 714 70.00 -44.22 7.82
N ILE A 715 70.78 -43.81 6.82
CA ILE A 715 71.06 -44.61 5.63
C ILE A 715 72.15 -45.63 5.97
N GLY A 716 71.89 -46.90 5.69
CA GLY A 716 72.85 -47.98 5.82
C GLY A 716 73.88 -47.98 4.68
N ALA A 717 74.88 -48.86 4.78
CA ALA A 717 75.88 -49.05 3.73
C ALA A 717 75.29 -49.59 2.40
N ASP A 718 74.03 -50.05 2.41
CA ASP A 718 73.25 -50.50 1.25
C ASP A 718 72.43 -49.37 0.58
N GLY A 719 72.55 -48.13 1.06
CA GLY A 719 71.80 -46.98 0.55
C GLY A 719 70.35 -46.91 1.00
N LYS A 720 69.89 -47.79 1.91
CA LYS A 720 68.50 -47.83 2.39
C LYS A 720 68.37 -47.35 3.84
N TYR A 721 67.16 -47.02 4.23
CA TYR A 721 66.81 -46.71 5.61
C TYR A 721 66.95 -47.95 6.50
N ILE A 722 67.68 -47.84 7.61
CA ILE A 722 67.92 -48.95 8.54
C ILE A 722 66.61 -49.35 9.23
N ALA A 723 66.07 -50.52 8.88
CA ALA A 723 64.85 -51.09 9.46
C ALA A 723 65.18 -52.09 10.57
N GLY A 724 64.44 -52.02 11.68
CA GLY A 724 64.41 -53.04 12.72
C GLY A 724 63.45 -54.20 12.36
N PRO A 725 63.38 -55.25 13.19
CA PRO A 725 62.40 -56.33 13.03
C PRO A 725 60.96 -55.84 13.18
N SER A 726 60.02 -56.53 12.52
CA SER A 726 58.58 -56.28 12.61
C SER A 726 57.92 -57.03 13.78
N THR A 727 56.70 -56.63 14.15
CA THR A 727 55.87 -57.39 15.09
C THR A 727 55.34 -58.65 14.44
N GLY A 728 55.06 -59.68 15.25
CA GLY A 728 54.15 -60.75 14.85
C GLY A 728 52.77 -60.20 14.44
N TRP A 729 52.02 -60.99 13.68
CA TRP A 729 50.66 -60.64 13.26
C TRP A 729 49.68 -60.75 14.44
N GLN A 730 49.02 -59.65 14.78
CA GLN A 730 48.01 -59.60 15.84
C GLN A 730 46.60 -59.52 15.23
N PRO A 731 45.65 -60.42 15.58
CA PRO A 731 44.28 -60.38 15.09
C PRO A 731 43.40 -59.38 15.85
N PHE A 732 42.36 -58.89 15.19
CA PHE A 732 41.26 -58.13 15.80
C PHE A 732 39.97 -58.25 14.96
N THR A 733 38.84 -57.90 15.54
CA THR A 733 37.52 -57.90 14.88
C THR A 733 36.93 -56.50 14.92
N LEU A 734 36.30 -56.07 13.82
CA LEU A 734 35.43 -54.89 13.78
C LEU A 734 33.99 -55.34 13.87
N ASP A 735 33.30 -54.86 14.90
CA ASP A 735 31.91 -55.18 15.19
C ASP A 735 31.13 -53.90 15.49
N ILE A 736 30.34 -53.45 14.52
CA ILE A 736 29.59 -52.21 14.64
C ILE A 736 28.37 -52.50 15.51
N LEU A 737 27.94 -51.54 16.33
CA LEU A 737 26.68 -51.66 17.06
C LEU A 737 25.63 -50.78 16.37
N PRO A 738 24.36 -51.23 16.33
CA PRO A 738 23.22 -50.43 15.90
C PRO A 738 23.16 -49.04 16.55
N PRO A 739 22.48 -48.07 15.92
CA PRO A 739 22.16 -46.79 16.57
C PRO A 739 21.36 -46.97 17.86
N ALA A 740 21.53 -46.03 18.78
CA ALA A 740 20.55 -45.84 19.85
C ALA A 740 19.21 -45.32 19.27
N ALA A 741 18.11 -45.56 19.97
CA ALA A 741 16.81 -44.99 19.63
C ALA A 741 16.87 -43.44 19.62
N PRO A 742 16.31 -42.76 18.60
CA PRO A 742 16.16 -41.31 18.63
C PRO A 742 15.12 -40.87 19.66
N SER A 743 15.12 -39.59 20.04
CA SER A 743 14.05 -38.98 20.85
C SER A 743 13.25 -38.01 19.99
N VAL A 744 11.92 -38.15 19.95
CA VAL A 744 11.03 -37.21 19.27
C VAL A 744 11.03 -35.88 20.03
N THR A 745 11.29 -34.78 19.33
CA THR A 745 11.28 -33.41 19.87
C THR A 745 10.08 -32.61 19.39
N GLY A 746 9.41 -33.00 18.30
CA GLY A 746 8.16 -32.40 17.82
C GLY A 746 7.32 -33.32 16.94
N PRO A 747 6.05 -32.96 16.67
CA PRO A 747 5.49 -31.61 16.74
C PRO A 747 5.14 -31.13 18.17
N ARG A 748 5.21 -29.81 18.39
CA ARG A 748 4.79 -29.14 19.63
C ARG A 748 4.15 -27.79 19.30
N GLY A 749 3.24 -27.36 20.16
CA GLY A 749 2.51 -26.09 20.05
C GLY A 749 3.17 -24.96 20.84
N LEU A 750 2.39 -23.92 21.10
CA LEU A 750 2.79 -22.83 21.99
C LEU A 750 3.14 -23.38 23.39
N ASN A 751 4.16 -22.80 24.00
CA ASN A 751 4.67 -23.18 25.33
C ASN A 751 5.01 -24.68 25.47
N ASP A 752 5.59 -25.27 24.43
CA ASP A 752 6.02 -26.68 24.36
C ASP A 752 4.89 -27.72 24.44
N SER A 753 3.64 -27.28 24.31
CA SER A 753 2.43 -28.11 24.45
C SER A 753 2.41 -29.30 23.46
N PRO A 754 1.93 -30.49 23.89
CA PRO A 754 1.63 -31.59 22.97
C PRO A 754 0.38 -31.34 22.12
N THR A 755 -0.34 -30.23 22.30
CA THR A 755 -1.45 -29.82 21.43
C THR A 755 -1.00 -28.78 20.41
N ILE A 756 -1.28 -29.03 19.13
CA ILE A 756 -0.94 -28.15 18.00
C ILE A 756 -2.18 -27.68 17.26
N GLN A 757 -2.15 -26.44 16.78
CA GLN A 757 -3.25 -25.79 16.05
C GLN A 757 -3.05 -25.82 14.52
N THR A 758 -2.15 -26.68 14.02
CA THR A 758 -1.90 -26.86 12.59
C THR A 758 -2.13 -28.30 12.17
N THR A 759 -2.82 -28.48 11.05
CA THR A 759 -3.06 -29.77 10.40
C THR A 759 -1.85 -30.31 9.65
N ASN A 760 -0.76 -29.54 9.53
CA ASN A 760 0.43 -29.92 8.75
C ASN A 760 1.69 -29.97 9.65
N PRO A 761 1.74 -30.87 10.65
CA PRO A 761 2.81 -30.92 11.63
C PRO A 761 4.21 -31.08 11.03
N ARG A 762 5.18 -30.38 11.62
CA ARG A 762 6.59 -30.69 11.51
C ARG A 762 6.99 -31.67 12.61
N PHE A 763 7.29 -32.91 12.22
CA PHE A 763 7.92 -33.91 13.05
C PHE A 763 9.42 -33.62 13.14
N ALA A 764 10.00 -33.76 14.32
CA ALA A 764 11.43 -33.54 14.56
C ALA A 764 11.95 -34.48 15.64
N TRP A 765 13.23 -34.85 15.57
CA TRP A 765 13.87 -35.73 16.54
C TRP A 765 15.37 -35.43 16.73
N THR A 766 15.94 -35.96 17.80
CA THR A 766 17.39 -35.93 18.04
C THR A 766 18.12 -36.86 17.07
N VAL A 767 19.35 -36.50 16.70
CA VAL A 767 20.27 -37.41 15.98
C VAL A 767 20.92 -38.32 17.03
N PRO A 768 20.65 -39.64 17.07
CA PRO A 768 21.31 -40.54 17.99
C PRO A 768 22.74 -40.83 17.53
N ALA A 769 23.60 -41.24 18.45
CA ALA A 769 24.93 -41.69 18.11
C ALA A 769 24.87 -42.81 17.04
N ARG A 770 25.67 -42.66 15.97
CA ARG A 770 25.75 -43.54 14.80
C ARG A 770 24.55 -43.52 13.84
N GLY A 771 23.49 -42.75 14.11
CA GLY A 771 22.33 -42.62 13.20
C GLY A 771 22.62 -41.75 11.97
N VAL A 772 22.33 -42.27 10.78
CA VAL A 772 22.54 -41.57 9.48
C VAL A 772 21.34 -41.63 8.52
N LYS A 773 20.37 -42.50 8.78
CA LYS A 773 19.06 -42.55 8.10
C LYS A 773 17.97 -42.87 9.12
N TYR A 774 16.72 -42.52 8.83
CA TYR A 774 15.58 -42.69 9.73
C TYR A 774 14.34 -43.27 9.05
N ASP A 775 13.57 -44.09 9.77
CA ASP A 775 12.17 -44.36 9.43
C ASP A 775 11.26 -43.61 10.42
N LEU A 776 10.20 -43.00 9.92
CA LEU A 776 9.19 -42.27 10.69
C LEU A 776 7.84 -42.99 10.55
N LEU A 777 7.17 -43.23 11.68
CA LEU A 777 5.85 -43.86 11.74
C LEU A 777 4.90 -43.01 12.58
N VAL A 778 3.74 -42.65 12.02
CA VAL A 778 2.67 -41.94 12.73
C VAL A 778 1.37 -42.72 12.63
N ASN A 779 0.67 -42.89 13.75
CA ASN A 779 -0.66 -43.48 13.84
C ASN A 779 -1.69 -42.42 14.29
N ASN A 780 -2.92 -42.50 13.77
CA ASN A 780 -4.06 -41.77 14.30
C ASN A 780 -4.71 -42.63 15.41
N LEU A 781 -4.68 -42.14 16.65
CA LEU A 781 -5.30 -42.81 17.80
C LEU A 781 -6.81 -42.56 17.89
N THR A 782 -7.31 -41.43 17.37
CA THR A 782 -8.76 -41.14 17.32
C THR A 782 -9.48 -42.09 16.36
N THR A 783 -8.96 -42.30 15.16
CA THR A 783 -9.56 -43.19 14.15
C THR A 783 -9.02 -44.62 14.17
N GLN A 784 -8.07 -44.91 15.08
CA GLN A 784 -7.36 -46.19 15.21
C GLN A 784 -6.57 -46.63 13.94
N VAL A 785 -6.34 -45.72 12.99
CA VAL A 785 -5.58 -46.01 11.76
C VAL A 785 -4.07 -45.95 12.03
N ALA A 786 -3.40 -47.10 11.85
CA ALA A 786 -1.95 -47.20 11.93
C ALA A 786 -1.28 -46.77 10.61
N GLY A 787 -0.14 -46.06 10.70
CA GLY A 787 0.67 -45.69 9.54
C GLY A 787 0.08 -44.61 8.64
N VAL A 788 -0.68 -43.65 9.19
CA VAL A 788 -1.17 -42.46 8.45
C VAL A 788 -0.04 -41.62 7.86
N ILE A 789 1.16 -41.70 8.45
CA ILE A 789 2.43 -41.35 7.79
C ILE A 789 3.37 -42.53 8.03
N ARG A 790 4.05 -42.99 6.96
CA ARG A 790 5.11 -44.00 7.02
C ARG A 790 6.17 -43.65 5.99
N GLU A 791 7.24 -43.02 6.45
CA GLU A 791 8.38 -42.58 5.63
C GLU A 791 9.60 -43.40 6.00
N ASN A 792 10.37 -43.88 5.02
CA ASN A 792 11.52 -44.75 5.26
C ASN A 792 12.81 -44.14 4.68
N GLY A 793 13.95 -44.37 5.33
CA GLY A 793 15.26 -43.98 4.83
C GLY A 793 15.54 -42.46 4.76
N LEU A 794 14.79 -41.63 5.49
CA LEU A 794 14.97 -40.18 5.59
C LEU A 794 16.41 -39.84 6.03
N THR A 795 17.08 -38.89 5.37
CA THR A 795 18.45 -38.47 5.71
C THR A 795 18.51 -37.27 6.67
N THR A 796 17.39 -36.58 6.88
CA THR A 796 17.23 -35.45 7.80
C THR A 796 16.58 -35.88 9.12
N ASN A 797 16.80 -35.12 10.20
CA ASN A 797 16.20 -35.39 11.52
C ASN A 797 14.82 -34.70 11.73
N ALA A 798 14.12 -34.41 10.62
CA ALA A 798 12.80 -33.79 10.62
C ALA A 798 12.05 -34.10 9.31
N PHE A 799 10.72 -34.04 9.39
CA PHE A 799 9.77 -34.24 8.29
C PHE A 799 8.58 -33.28 8.46
N ILE A 800 7.90 -32.90 7.37
CA ILE A 800 6.70 -32.04 7.40
C ILE A 800 5.57 -32.76 6.68
N ALA A 801 4.40 -32.85 7.32
CA ALA A 801 3.20 -33.44 6.72
C ALA A 801 2.77 -32.67 5.47
N ARG A 802 2.84 -33.32 4.31
CA ARG A 802 2.50 -32.74 2.99
C ARG A 802 1.00 -32.67 2.73
N THR A 803 0.21 -33.41 3.50
CA THR A 803 -1.25 -33.44 3.48
C THR A 803 -1.78 -33.03 4.85
N ASN A 804 -2.98 -32.44 4.86
CA ASN A 804 -3.62 -32.01 6.10
C ASN A 804 -4.06 -33.25 6.89
N MET A 805 -3.57 -33.38 8.11
CA MET A 805 -3.99 -34.36 9.10
C MET A 805 -5.19 -33.79 9.86
N ALA A 806 -6.27 -34.56 9.97
CA ALA A 806 -7.48 -34.16 10.69
C ALA A 806 -7.24 -33.85 12.18
N GLN A 807 -8.16 -33.13 12.81
CA GLN A 807 -8.19 -32.97 14.26
C GLN A 807 -8.24 -34.34 14.96
N GLY A 808 -7.54 -34.48 16.10
CA GLY A 808 -7.53 -35.73 16.86
C GLY A 808 -6.20 -36.04 17.56
N LYS A 809 -6.13 -37.22 18.17
CA LYS A 809 -4.95 -37.72 18.89
C LYS A 809 -4.10 -38.57 17.97
N TYR A 810 -2.79 -38.36 18.01
CA TYR A 810 -1.80 -39.04 17.19
C TYR A 810 -0.63 -39.53 18.03
N ARG A 811 0.03 -40.58 17.56
CA ARG A 811 1.25 -41.14 18.16
C ARG A 811 2.32 -41.30 17.09
N VAL A 812 3.52 -40.80 17.36
CA VAL A 812 4.67 -40.90 16.46
C VAL A 812 5.82 -41.67 17.11
N TRP A 813 6.50 -42.45 16.27
CA TRP A 813 7.77 -43.11 16.54
C TRP A 813 8.76 -42.81 15.43
N VAL A 814 10.05 -42.84 15.75
CA VAL A 814 11.15 -42.79 14.77
C VAL A 814 12.24 -43.79 15.17
N ARG A 815 12.89 -44.43 14.20
CA ARG A 815 14.10 -45.25 14.42
C ARG A 815 15.23 -44.83 13.50
N ALA A 816 16.45 -45.20 13.84
CA ALA A 816 17.64 -44.86 13.05
C ALA A 816 18.35 -46.10 12.47
N TYR A 817 19.10 -45.88 11.38
CA TYR A 817 20.06 -46.84 10.83
C TYR A 817 21.47 -46.25 10.86
N ASN A 818 22.49 -47.10 11.00
CA ASN A 818 23.89 -46.69 10.90
C ASN A 818 24.47 -46.85 9.48
N LEU A 819 25.75 -46.52 9.30
CA LEU A 819 26.47 -46.63 8.02
C LEU A 819 26.65 -48.08 7.52
N ALA A 820 26.50 -49.08 8.39
CA ALA A 820 26.45 -50.50 8.03
C ALA A 820 25.02 -50.98 7.71
N ASN A 821 24.04 -50.07 7.73
CA ASN A 821 22.61 -50.35 7.55
C ASN A 821 22.01 -51.26 8.64
N GLU A 822 22.66 -51.33 9.82
CA GLU A 822 22.07 -51.95 11.01
C GLU A 822 20.99 -51.04 11.58
N VAL A 823 19.87 -51.64 12.01
CA VAL A 823 18.68 -50.93 12.49
C VAL A 823 18.69 -50.81 14.01
N GLY A 824 18.52 -49.60 14.52
CA GLY A 824 18.32 -49.32 15.95
C GLY A 824 16.86 -49.44 16.34
N ASP A 825 16.62 -49.45 17.66
CA ASP A 825 15.26 -49.49 18.22
C ASP A 825 14.44 -48.25 17.82
N TRP A 826 13.11 -48.42 17.87
CA TRP A 826 12.17 -47.29 17.80
C TRP A 826 12.30 -46.42 19.05
N SER A 827 12.09 -45.12 18.87
CA SER A 827 11.92 -44.15 19.95
C SER A 827 10.84 -44.58 20.93
N LEU A 828 10.84 -44.02 22.13
CA LEU A 828 9.63 -43.98 22.93
C LEU A 828 8.50 -43.30 22.11
N PRO A 829 7.24 -43.74 22.27
CA PRO A 829 6.11 -43.10 21.61
C PRO A 829 5.96 -41.66 22.10
N PHE A 830 5.75 -40.73 21.17
CA PHE A 830 5.36 -39.36 21.50
C PHE A 830 3.93 -39.12 21.02
N ASP A 831 3.06 -38.73 21.97
CA ASP A 831 1.65 -38.47 21.73
C ASP A 831 1.41 -36.96 21.59
N PHE A 832 0.62 -36.59 20.58
CA PHE A 832 0.22 -35.20 20.35
C PHE A 832 -1.25 -35.12 19.90
N ASN A 833 -1.87 -33.96 20.13
CA ASN A 833 -3.19 -33.64 19.63
C ASN A 833 -3.09 -32.62 18.51
N ILE A 834 -3.79 -32.82 17.41
CA ILE A 834 -4.19 -31.75 16.49
C ILE A 834 -5.52 -31.20 17.01
N ASP A 835 -5.57 -29.89 17.24
CA ASP A 835 -6.72 -29.17 17.76
C ASP A 835 -6.85 -27.83 17.03
N GLU A 836 -7.53 -27.85 15.87
CA GLU A 836 -7.70 -26.68 15.01
C GLU A 836 -8.76 -25.74 15.61
N PRO A 837 -8.46 -24.45 15.87
CA PRO A 837 -9.43 -23.55 16.49
C PRO A 837 -10.60 -23.28 15.53
N THR A 838 -11.83 -23.43 16.03
CA THR A 838 -13.06 -23.15 15.27
C THR A 838 -13.08 -21.69 14.79
N PRO A 839 -13.60 -21.39 13.58
CA PRO A 839 -13.65 -20.01 13.08
C PRO A 839 -14.65 -19.16 13.87
N THR A 840 -14.60 -17.84 13.66
CA THR A 840 -15.64 -16.95 14.22
C THR A 840 -16.93 -17.01 13.41
N VAL A 841 -18.07 -16.73 14.06
CA VAL A 841 -19.38 -16.66 13.38
C VAL A 841 -19.36 -15.51 12.37
N PRO A 842 -19.67 -15.73 11.09
CA PRO A 842 -19.60 -14.64 10.11
C PRO A 842 -20.75 -13.65 10.25
N VAL A 843 -20.52 -12.42 9.81
CA VAL A 843 -21.51 -11.32 9.81
C VAL A 843 -21.82 -10.91 8.38
N ILE A 844 -23.08 -11.00 7.96
CA ILE A 844 -23.52 -10.59 6.62
C ILE A 844 -23.55 -9.06 6.54
N THR A 845 -22.93 -8.51 5.50
CA THR A 845 -22.73 -7.06 5.29
C THR A 845 -23.35 -6.53 3.98
N ALA A 846 -23.82 -7.40 3.10
CA ALA A 846 -24.46 -7.06 1.83
C ALA A 846 -25.51 -8.13 1.45
N PRO A 847 -26.51 -7.83 0.59
CA PRO A 847 -26.75 -6.55 -0.10
C PRO A 847 -27.30 -5.47 0.84
N ALA A 848 -26.87 -4.22 0.66
CA ALA A 848 -27.52 -3.09 1.33
C ALA A 848 -28.93 -2.88 0.76
N VAL A 849 -29.85 -2.41 1.60
CA VAL A 849 -31.18 -1.93 1.18
C VAL A 849 -31.11 -0.47 0.76
N ASN A 850 -31.99 -0.06 -0.15
CA ASN A 850 -32.20 1.35 -0.50
C ASN A 850 -32.86 2.13 0.66
N SER A 851 -33.06 3.43 0.48
CA SER A 851 -33.72 4.32 1.45
C SER A 851 -35.17 3.96 1.77
N LEU A 852 -35.79 3.08 0.97
CA LEU A 852 -37.16 2.57 1.15
C LEU A 852 -37.18 1.14 1.74
N GLY A 853 -36.03 0.59 2.12
CA GLY A 853 -35.91 -0.68 2.85
C GLY A 853 -35.99 -1.94 1.98
N TYR A 854 -35.74 -1.86 0.67
CA TYR A 854 -35.74 -3.01 -0.24
C TYR A 854 -34.53 -3.06 -1.18
N VAL A 855 -34.42 -4.14 -1.95
CA VAL A 855 -33.37 -4.42 -2.94
C VAL A 855 -34.00 -4.58 -4.32
N GLU A 856 -33.47 -3.87 -5.31
CA GLU A 856 -34.00 -3.76 -6.69
C GLU A 856 -33.39 -4.79 -7.67
N ASP A 857 -32.53 -5.65 -7.15
CA ASP A 857 -31.87 -6.74 -7.86
C ASP A 857 -32.52 -8.10 -7.52
N ALA A 858 -32.95 -8.84 -8.54
CA ALA A 858 -33.41 -10.22 -8.44
C ALA A 858 -32.28 -11.22 -8.10
N ASN A 859 -31.02 -10.81 -8.21
CA ASN A 859 -29.83 -11.66 -8.12
C ASN A 859 -28.72 -11.10 -7.21
N PRO A 860 -29.07 -10.62 -5.99
CA PRO A 860 -28.16 -9.85 -5.17
C PRO A 860 -26.91 -10.65 -4.78
N THR A 861 -25.79 -9.94 -4.65
CA THR A 861 -24.56 -10.51 -4.07
C THR A 861 -24.55 -10.34 -2.56
N PHE A 862 -24.77 -11.45 -1.84
CA PHE A 862 -24.51 -11.52 -0.41
C PHE A 862 -23.00 -11.50 -0.16
N ARG A 863 -22.57 -10.76 0.86
CA ARG A 863 -21.18 -10.72 1.34
C ARG A 863 -21.17 -10.79 2.85
N TRP A 864 -20.10 -11.35 3.42
CA TRP A 864 -19.92 -11.43 4.87
C TRP A 864 -18.47 -11.23 5.29
N THR A 865 -18.25 -10.91 6.55
CA THR A 865 -16.94 -10.84 7.18
C THR A 865 -16.78 -11.93 8.23
N THR A 866 -15.54 -12.40 8.39
CA THR A 866 -15.16 -13.44 9.35
C THR A 866 -13.83 -13.03 9.97
N THR A 867 -13.75 -12.96 11.28
CA THR A 867 -12.51 -12.61 12.02
C THR A 867 -11.68 -13.85 12.35
N THR A 868 -10.44 -13.66 12.79
CA THR A 868 -9.47 -14.75 13.07
C THR A 868 -9.98 -15.76 14.11
N PRO A 869 -9.73 -17.07 13.92
CA PRO A 869 -8.99 -17.69 12.81
C PRO A 869 -9.83 -17.74 11.51
N PRO A 870 -9.19 -17.70 10.33
CA PRO A 870 -9.89 -17.71 9.06
C PRO A 870 -10.66 -19.02 8.84
N ALA A 871 -11.82 -18.93 8.21
CA ALA A 871 -12.56 -20.10 7.75
C ALA A 871 -11.93 -20.70 6.49
N ALA A 872 -11.99 -22.01 6.35
CA ALA A 872 -11.64 -22.73 5.14
C ALA A 872 -12.78 -22.73 4.10
N ALA A 873 -14.03 -22.77 4.58
CA ALA A 873 -15.23 -22.69 3.77
C ALA A 873 -16.43 -22.13 4.54
N TYR A 874 -17.54 -21.91 3.84
CA TYR A 874 -18.82 -21.43 4.38
C TYR A 874 -19.99 -22.26 3.86
N ASP A 875 -21.00 -22.46 4.71
CA ASP A 875 -22.34 -22.86 4.24
C ASP A 875 -23.27 -21.63 4.31
N PHE A 876 -24.05 -21.40 3.25
CA PHE A 876 -24.96 -20.27 3.09
C PHE A 876 -26.39 -20.79 2.82
N THR A 877 -27.41 -20.19 3.42
CA THR A 877 -28.81 -20.54 3.17
C THR A 877 -29.68 -19.31 3.00
N LEU A 878 -30.64 -19.38 2.08
CA LEU A 878 -31.62 -18.32 1.81
C LEU A 878 -33.04 -18.88 1.97
N PHE A 879 -33.79 -18.31 2.92
CA PHE A 879 -35.18 -18.71 3.21
C PHE A 879 -36.15 -17.62 2.75
N ASN A 880 -37.16 -17.98 1.96
CA ASN A 880 -38.25 -17.09 1.59
C ASN A 880 -39.27 -17.05 2.75
N VAL A 881 -39.27 -15.94 3.48
CA VAL A 881 -40.13 -15.70 4.65
C VAL A 881 -41.59 -15.53 4.24
N SER A 882 -41.85 -14.96 3.06
CA SER A 882 -43.22 -14.74 2.54
C SER A 882 -43.91 -16.03 2.11
N LEU A 883 -43.17 -16.99 1.55
CA LEU A 883 -43.70 -18.29 1.13
C LEU A 883 -43.52 -19.41 2.17
N GLY A 884 -42.70 -19.19 3.21
CA GLY A 884 -42.41 -20.17 4.25
C GLY A 884 -41.49 -21.31 3.80
N THR A 885 -40.70 -21.10 2.74
CA THR A 885 -39.89 -22.14 2.08
C THR A 885 -38.41 -21.75 1.99
N THR A 886 -37.51 -22.73 2.09
CA THR A 886 -36.10 -22.52 1.74
C THR A 886 -36.00 -22.32 0.22
N ALA A 887 -35.40 -21.20 -0.22
CA ALA A 887 -35.18 -20.95 -1.64
C ALA A 887 -34.02 -21.81 -2.16
N PHE A 888 -32.90 -21.84 -1.43
CA PHE A 888 -31.79 -22.76 -1.65
C PHE A 888 -30.83 -22.74 -0.44
N THR A 889 -29.93 -23.73 -0.42
CA THR A 889 -28.78 -23.80 0.49
C THR A 889 -27.56 -24.22 -0.33
N VAL A 890 -26.40 -23.65 -0.03
CA VAL A 890 -25.12 -23.94 -0.67
C VAL A 890 -24.10 -24.24 0.41
N THR A 891 -23.31 -25.29 0.25
CA THR A 891 -22.25 -25.66 1.19
C THR A 891 -20.88 -25.43 0.59
N ASP A 892 -19.86 -25.42 1.45
CA ASP A 892 -18.45 -25.51 1.06
C ASP A 892 -17.95 -24.37 0.15
N LEU A 893 -18.57 -23.18 0.26
CA LEU A 893 -18.14 -21.96 -0.42
C LEU A 893 -16.78 -21.51 0.12
N THR A 894 -15.77 -21.39 -0.75
CA THR A 894 -14.42 -20.92 -0.38
C THR A 894 -14.31 -19.39 -0.32
N THR A 895 -15.30 -18.66 -0.84
CA THR A 895 -15.37 -17.20 -0.85
C THR A 895 -16.27 -16.65 0.26
N ALA A 896 -15.93 -15.48 0.81
CA ALA A 896 -16.76 -14.77 1.80
C ALA A 896 -17.95 -14.00 1.15
N SER A 897 -18.54 -14.58 0.12
CA SER A 897 -19.60 -14.01 -0.70
C SER A 897 -20.34 -15.08 -1.51
N TYR A 898 -21.59 -14.78 -1.86
CA TYR A 898 -22.41 -15.56 -2.78
C TYR A 898 -23.28 -14.64 -3.63
N ALA A 899 -23.07 -14.65 -4.96
CA ALA A 899 -23.95 -14.02 -5.93
C ALA A 899 -25.08 -14.99 -6.29
N VAL A 900 -26.34 -14.58 -6.11
CA VAL A 900 -27.49 -15.45 -6.41
C VAL A 900 -27.56 -15.72 -7.93
N PRO A 901 -27.41 -16.97 -8.41
CA PRO A 901 -27.29 -17.25 -9.83
C PRO A 901 -28.53 -16.82 -10.62
N ALA A 902 -28.33 -16.30 -11.84
CA ALA A 902 -29.38 -15.72 -12.68
C ALA A 902 -30.63 -16.62 -12.84
N ALA A 903 -30.46 -17.94 -12.86
CA ALA A 903 -31.55 -18.92 -12.96
C ALA A 903 -32.56 -18.87 -11.78
N TYR A 904 -32.19 -18.32 -10.61
CA TYR A 904 -33.07 -18.25 -9.43
C TYR A 904 -34.03 -17.07 -9.41
N ARG A 905 -33.81 -16.02 -10.24
CA ARG A 905 -34.53 -14.71 -10.27
C ARG A 905 -35.45 -14.48 -9.07
N LEU A 906 -34.92 -13.96 -7.96
CA LEU A 906 -35.71 -13.80 -6.73
C LEU A 906 -36.94 -12.92 -6.98
N GLY A 907 -38.12 -13.49 -6.79
CA GLY A 907 -39.39 -12.75 -6.86
C GLY A 907 -39.56 -11.79 -5.68
N GLU A 908 -40.59 -10.95 -5.74
CA GLU A 908 -40.80 -9.83 -4.81
C GLU A 908 -41.27 -10.25 -3.41
N TYR A 909 -40.37 -10.86 -2.65
CA TYR A 909 -40.64 -11.46 -1.35
C TYR A 909 -39.66 -10.99 -0.28
N VAL A 910 -40.00 -11.26 0.98
CA VAL A 910 -39.07 -11.10 2.10
C VAL A 910 -38.20 -12.36 2.21
N TYR A 911 -36.89 -12.19 2.16
CA TYR A 911 -35.91 -13.26 2.29
C TYR A 911 -35.07 -13.09 3.54
N ARG A 912 -34.64 -14.22 4.11
CA ARG A 912 -33.73 -14.31 5.26
C ARG A 912 -32.51 -15.13 4.86
N ALA A 913 -31.35 -14.48 4.82
CA ALA A 913 -30.06 -15.11 4.62
C ALA A 913 -29.40 -15.45 5.96
N GLN A 914 -28.75 -16.60 6.03
CA GLN A 914 -27.85 -16.99 7.11
C GLN A 914 -26.62 -17.69 6.55
N VAL A 915 -25.48 -17.52 7.20
CA VAL A 915 -24.20 -18.14 6.82
C VAL A 915 -23.51 -18.71 8.05
N ARG A 916 -22.69 -19.74 7.88
CA ARG A 916 -21.79 -20.27 8.93
C ARG A 916 -20.42 -20.59 8.34
N ALA A 917 -19.38 -20.44 9.13
CA ALA A 917 -18.00 -20.78 8.75
C ALA A 917 -17.67 -22.24 9.09
N LYS A 918 -16.65 -22.79 8.42
CA LYS A 918 -16.12 -24.14 8.55
C LYS A 918 -14.58 -24.11 8.57
N ASN A 919 -13.92 -24.83 9.49
CA ASN A 919 -12.44 -24.99 9.48
C ASN A 919 -12.01 -26.13 8.52
N VAL A 920 -10.70 -26.41 8.34
CA VAL A 920 -10.30 -27.51 7.42
C VAL A 920 -10.64 -28.90 7.96
N SER A 921 -10.81 -29.02 9.29
CA SER A 921 -11.24 -30.24 9.97
C SER A 921 -12.75 -30.53 9.85
N GLY A 922 -13.56 -29.56 9.40
CA GLY A 922 -15.00 -29.68 9.17
C GLY A 922 -15.91 -29.15 10.29
N ASP A 923 -15.36 -28.61 11.39
CA ASP A 923 -16.14 -27.98 12.44
C ASP A 923 -16.85 -26.74 11.91
N VAL A 924 -18.16 -26.65 12.14
CA VAL A 924 -18.98 -25.51 11.74
C VAL A 924 -19.32 -24.59 12.90
N THR A 925 -19.36 -23.29 12.64
CA THR A 925 -19.92 -22.33 13.59
C THR A 925 -21.43 -22.50 13.72
N GLN A 926 -22.02 -21.92 14.77
CA GLN A 926 -23.44 -21.58 14.73
C GLN A 926 -23.74 -20.68 13.51
N TRP A 927 -24.97 -20.72 13.02
CA TRP A 927 -25.43 -19.83 11.96
C TRP A 927 -25.37 -18.36 12.42
N SER A 928 -25.04 -17.47 11.49
CA SER A 928 -25.05 -16.02 11.69
C SER A 928 -26.41 -15.51 12.15
N ALA A 929 -26.43 -14.29 12.70
CA ALA A 929 -27.66 -13.55 12.87
C ALA A 929 -28.45 -13.48 11.53
N PRO A 930 -29.80 -13.57 11.55
CA PRO A 930 -30.62 -13.65 10.35
C PRO A 930 -30.67 -12.30 9.61
N TYR A 931 -29.97 -12.21 8.48
CA TYR A 931 -29.97 -11.03 7.64
C TYR A 931 -31.22 -11.03 6.76
N THR A 932 -32.12 -10.08 6.98
CA THR A 932 -33.44 -10.05 6.31
C THR A 932 -33.50 -8.91 5.30
N ILE A 933 -33.87 -9.24 4.06
CA ILE A 933 -34.06 -8.27 2.96
C ILE A 933 -35.47 -8.43 2.39
N ARG A 934 -35.99 -7.37 1.76
CA ARG A 934 -37.13 -7.44 0.85
C ARG A 934 -36.61 -7.23 -0.57
N VAL A 935 -36.94 -8.14 -1.48
CA VAL A 935 -36.77 -7.91 -2.92
C VAL A 935 -38.02 -7.23 -3.45
N ASN A 936 -37.85 -6.19 -4.26
CA ASN A 936 -38.92 -5.41 -4.87
C ASN A 936 -38.31 -4.67 -6.08
N ILE A 937 -38.71 -5.06 -7.29
CA ILE A 937 -38.00 -4.79 -8.54
C ILE A 937 -38.90 -3.93 -9.43
N PRO A 938 -38.60 -2.63 -9.60
CA PRO A 938 -39.45 -1.75 -10.40
C PRO A 938 -39.61 -2.22 -11.85
N ASP A 939 -40.74 -1.86 -12.45
CA ASP A 939 -40.99 -2.12 -13.87
C ASP A 939 -39.94 -1.41 -14.76
N PRO A 940 -39.55 -2.03 -15.89
CA PRO A 940 -38.56 -1.48 -16.81
C PRO A 940 -39.12 -0.25 -17.55
N THR A 941 -38.47 0.90 -17.40
CA THR A 941 -38.83 2.14 -18.10
C THR A 941 -38.43 2.07 -19.58
N THR A 942 -39.36 2.36 -20.50
CA THR A 942 -39.07 2.42 -21.94
C THR A 942 -37.95 3.43 -22.27
N PRO A 943 -36.85 3.03 -22.92
CA PRO A 943 -35.73 3.91 -23.22
C PRO A 943 -36.06 5.06 -24.18
N THR A 944 -35.40 6.21 -23.99
CA THR A 944 -35.41 7.33 -24.94
C THR A 944 -34.11 7.35 -25.73
N LEU A 945 -34.20 7.28 -27.06
CA LEU A 945 -33.03 7.14 -27.95
C LEU A 945 -32.28 8.47 -28.14
N ILE A 946 -30.95 8.41 -28.11
CA ILE A 946 -30.04 9.54 -28.28
C ILE A 946 -29.24 9.37 -29.57
N GLY A 947 -28.41 8.32 -29.66
CA GLY A 947 -27.51 8.02 -30.78
C GLY A 947 -27.77 6.67 -31.45
N PRO A 948 -27.35 6.45 -32.71
CA PRO A 948 -26.52 7.33 -33.53
C PRO A 948 -27.24 8.60 -34.04
N GLY A 949 -26.45 9.51 -34.63
CA GLY A 949 -26.94 10.68 -35.37
C GLY A 949 -27.48 10.32 -36.76
N ASP A 950 -28.15 11.27 -37.39
CA ASP A 950 -29.05 11.00 -38.53
C ASP A 950 -28.32 10.55 -39.82
N THR A 951 -27.05 10.94 -40.00
CA THR A 951 -26.15 10.42 -41.04
C THR A 951 -24.76 10.19 -40.46
N ILE A 952 -24.18 9.02 -40.73
CA ILE A 952 -22.85 8.58 -40.27
C ILE A 952 -22.11 7.82 -41.38
N THR A 953 -20.78 7.71 -41.27
CA THR A 953 -19.93 6.88 -42.15
C THR A 953 -19.37 5.63 -41.45
N ASP A 954 -19.66 5.47 -40.16
CA ASP A 954 -19.28 4.32 -39.34
C ASP A 954 -20.27 3.15 -39.56
N THR A 955 -19.75 1.98 -39.94
CA THR A 955 -20.53 0.75 -40.11
C THR A 955 -20.76 0.00 -38.79
N THR A 956 -20.11 0.43 -37.71
CA THR A 956 -20.19 -0.13 -36.35
C THR A 956 -20.76 0.90 -35.35
N PRO A 957 -21.96 1.45 -35.60
CA PRO A 957 -22.50 2.58 -34.85
C PRO A 957 -22.54 2.35 -33.34
N THR A 958 -22.22 3.41 -32.61
CA THR A 958 -22.55 3.53 -31.19
C THR A 958 -24.03 3.89 -31.07
N PHE A 959 -24.83 2.96 -30.55
CA PHE A 959 -26.18 3.22 -30.10
C PHE A 959 -26.13 3.80 -28.69
N SER A 960 -26.95 4.81 -28.39
CA SER A 960 -27.06 5.36 -27.04
C SER A 960 -28.48 5.82 -26.70
N TRP A 961 -28.84 5.71 -25.43
CA TRP A 961 -30.18 5.98 -24.91
C TRP A 961 -30.14 6.37 -23.43
N ARG A 962 -31.17 7.07 -22.94
CA ARG A 962 -31.29 7.34 -21.50
C ARG A 962 -31.45 6.04 -20.71
N HIS A 963 -30.59 5.86 -19.72
CA HIS A 963 -30.61 4.74 -18.78
C HIS A 963 -31.57 5.03 -17.61
N SER A 964 -32.07 3.96 -16.98
CA SER A 964 -32.66 3.99 -15.64
C SER A 964 -32.02 2.89 -14.82
N SER A 965 -31.68 3.17 -13.56
CA SER A 965 -31.05 2.21 -12.63
C SER A 965 -31.84 0.92 -12.44
N THR A 966 -33.14 0.91 -12.77
CA THR A 966 -34.02 -0.26 -12.74
C THR A 966 -33.84 -1.20 -13.94
N SER A 967 -33.04 -0.80 -14.94
CA SER A 967 -32.86 -1.48 -16.22
C SER A 967 -31.55 -2.27 -16.24
N PHE A 968 -31.67 -3.58 -16.05
CA PHE A 968 -30.55 -4.52 -15.88
C PHE A 968 -29.88 -4.91 -17.20
N SER A 969 -30.63 -4.93 -18.30
CA SER A 969 -30.13 -5.17 -19.65
C SER A 969 -31.04 -4.52 -20.70
N TYR A 970 -30.61 -4.52 -21.96
CA TYR A 970 -31.37 -3.92 -23.06
C TYR A 970 -31.44 -4.87 -24.26
N GLU A 971 -32.43 -4.66 -25.12
CA GLU A 971 -32.49 -5.24 -26.46
C GLU A 971 -32.60 -4.12 -27.49
N ILE A 972 -31.79 -4.18 -28.54
CA ILE A 972 -31.84 -3.26 -29.69
C ILE A 972 -32.39 -4.04 -30.88
N LEU A 973 -33.45 -3.53 -31.53
CA LEU A 973 -33.91 -3.99 -32.83
C LEU A 973 -33.47 -2.97 -33.89
N ILE A 974 -32.80 -3.42 -34.95
CA ILE A 974 -32.32 -2.60 -36.06
C ILE A 974 -32.91 -3.16 -37.36
N ARG A 975 -33.65 -2.34 -38.10
CA ARG A 975 -34.23 -2.68 -39.41
C ARG A 975 -33.51 -1.95 -40.53
N ASP A 976 -33.02 -2.70 -41.51
CA ASP A 976 -32.58 -2.18 -42.81
C ASP A 976 -33.82 -1.82 -43.65
N LEU A 977 -34.06 -0.52 -43.89
CA LEU A 977 -35.21 -0.06 -44.66
C LEU A 977 -35.01 -0.19 -46.19
N LEU A 978 -33.79 -0.45 -46.65
CA LEU A 978 -33.48 -0.68 -48.06
C LEU A 978 -33.62 -2.17 -48.44
N ARG A 979 -33.37 -3.07 -47.49
CA ARG A 979 -33.33 -4.53 -47.69
C ARG A 979 -34.47 -5.28 -46.98
N ASN A 980 -35.17 -4.62 -46.06
CA ASN A 980 -36.18 -5.20 -45.17
C ASN A 980 -35.63 -6.40 -44.36
N GLU A 981 -34.38 -6.26 -43.91
CA GLU A 981 -33.68 -7.20 -43.01
C GLU A 981 -33.79 -6.67 -41.55
N ASP A 982 -34.08 -7.55 -40.58
CA ASP A 982 -34.11 -7.21 -39.14
C ASP A 982 -32.93 -7.87 -38.40
N ILE A 983 -32.32 -7.11 -37.47
CA ILE A 983 -31.23 -7.55 -36.59
C ILE A 983 -31.65 -7.23 -35.15
N SER A 984 -31.78 -8.23 -34.28
CA SER A 984 -31.90 -8.04 -32.82
C SER A 984 -30.56 -8.25 -32.14
N VAL A 985 -30.22 -7.38 -31.19
CA VAL A 985 -28.99 -7.42 -30.39
C VAL A 985 -29.34 -7.42 -28.91
N GLN A 986 -28.92 -8.47 -28.21
CA GLN A 986 -29.15 -8.68 -26.78
C GLN A 986 -28.01 -8.03 -25.95
N VAL A 987 -28.24 -6.81 -25.48
CA VAL A 987 -27.25 -5.98 -24.79
C VAL A 987 -27.26 -6.28 -23.28
N LYS A 988 -26.51 -7.33 -22.91
CA LYS A 988 -26.27 -7.74 -21.51
C LYS A 988 -25.12 -6.97 -20.83
N THR A 989 -24.34 -6.24 -21.61
CA THR A 989 -23.23 -5.39 -21.17
C THR A 989 -23.22 -4.14 -22.03
N PHE A 990 -23.25 -2.98 -21.38
CA PHE A 990 -23.27 -1.65 -21.99
C PHE A 990 -22.36 -0.72 -21.19
N SER A 991 -21.88 0.35 -21.83
CA SER A 991 -21.20 1.43 -21.14
C SER A 991 -22.23 2.35 -20.49
N LEU A 992 -21.88 2.96 -19.36
CA LEU A 992 -22.59 4.09 -18.77
C LEU A 992 -21.73 5.35 -18.88
N ASP A 993 -22.38 6.51 -18.94
CA ASP A 993 -21.74 7.79 -18.64
C ASP A 993 -21.40 7.91 -17.14
N PRO A 994 -20.52 8.85 -16.73
CA PRO A 994 -20.12 8.99 -15.32
C PRO A 994 -21.28 9.25 -14.34
N GLY A 995 -22.40 9.82 -14.82
CA GLY A 995 -23.62 10.04 -14.03
C GLY A 995 -24.60 8.86 -14.02
N GLY A 996 -24.36 7.78 -14.78
CA GLY A 996 -25.25 6.62 -14.90
C GLY A 996 -26.60 6.90 -15.58
N ALA A 997 -26.75 8.05 -16.24
CA ALA A 997 -28.00 8.52 -16.86
C ALA A 997 -28.10 8.17 -18.36
N THR A 998 -27.00 7.78 -18.99
CA THR A 998 -26.92 7.39 -20.41
C THR A 998 -26.24 6.04 -20.55
N ALA A 999 -26.91 5.10 -21.21
CA ALA A 999 -26.31 3.84 -21.63
C ALA A 999 -25.90 3.91 -23.10
N SER A 1000 -24.78 3.28 -23.45
CA SER A 1000 -24.32 3.14 -24.82
C SER A 1000 -23.77 1.75 -25.13
N TYR A 1001 -23.89 1.36 -26.40
CA TYR A 1001 -23.43 0.08 -26.91
C TYR A 1001 -22.89 0.25 -28.33
N ASN A 1002 -21.62 -0.12 -28.51
CA ASN A 1002 -20.94 -0.09 -29.80
C ASN A 1002 -21.23 -1.42 -30.52
N LEU A 1003 -21.81 -1.34 -31.72
CA LEU A 1003 -22.10 -2.53 -32.52
C LEU A 1003 -20.78 -3.20 -32.96
N PRO A 1004 -20.52 -4.48 -32.63
CA PRO A 1004 -19.23 -5.10 -32.93
C PRO A 1004 -19.07 -5.39 -34.43
N ASN A 1005 -17.82 -5.48 -34.91
CA ASN A 1005 -17.47 -5.75 -36.31
C ASN A 1005 -18.21 -6.96 -36.93
N ALA A 1006 -18.54 -7.99 -36.14
CA ALA A 1006 -19.29 -9.17 -36.59
C ALA A 1006 -20.74 -8.86 -37.00
N ASN A 1007 -21.27 -7.72 -36.57
CA ASN A 1007 -22.61 -7.22 -36.87
C ASN A 1007 -22.57 -5.89 -37.66
N ALA A 1008 -21.43 -5.53 -38.25
CA ALA A 1008 -21.24 -4.28 -38.97
C ALA A 1008 -22.29 -4.11 -40.09
N LEU A 1009 -22.95 -2.96 -40.09
CA LEU A 1009 -24.04 -2.62 -40.99
C LEU A 1009 -23.51 -2.18 -42.36
N LYS A 1010 -24.30 -2.47 -43.40
CA LYS A 1010 -23.99 -2.10 -44.80
C LYS A 1010 -24.34 -0.62 -45.00
N PRO A 1011 -23.84 0.06 -46.05
CA PRO A 1011 -24.43 1.33 -46.48
C PRO A 1011 -25.93 1.18 -46.79
N GLY A 1012 -26.73 2.12 -46.31
CA GLY A 1012 -28.20 2.05 -46.34
C GLY A 1012 -28.88 2.93 -45.27
N THR A 1013 -30.21 2.96 -45.31
CA THR A 1013 -31.04 3.66 -44.32
C THR A 1013 -31.57 2.66 -43.30
N TYR A 1014 -31.34 2.92 -42.03
CA TYR A 1014 -31.70 2.06 -40.91
C TYR A 1014 -32.70 2.74 -39.99
N ARG A 1015 -33.53 1.94 -39.33
CA ARG A 1015 -34.38 2.37 -38.21
C ARG A 1015 -34.16 1.45 -37.04
N PHE A 1016 -34.00 2.00 -35.84
CA PHE A 1016 -33.80 1.21 -34.64
C PHE A 1016 -34.75 1.58 -33.50
N TRP A 1017 -34.93 0.61 -32.61
CA TRP A 1017 -35.70 0.66 -31.38
C TRP A 1017 -34.85 0.07 -30.25
N VAL A 1018 -35.04 0.52 -29.02
CA VAL A 1018 -34.46 -0.11 -27.82
C VAL A 1018 -35.57 -0.38 -26.81
N ARG A 1019 -35.50 -1.51 -26.10
CA ARG A 1019 -36.32 -1.78 -24.91
C ARG A 1019 -35.43 -2.13 -23.71
N ALA A 1020 -35.84 -1.69 -22.53
CA ALA A 1020 -35.22 -2.03 -21.26
C ALA A 1020 -35.72 -3.39 -20.78
N ILE A 1021 -34.89 -4.09 -20.00
CA ILE A 1021 -35.23 -5.34 -19.34
C ILE A 1021 -34.77 -5.23 -17.88
N ASN A 1022 -35.68 -5.40 -16.91
CA ASN A 1022 -35.35 -5.29 -15.49
C ASN A 1022 -34.65 -6.56 -14.95
N SER A 1023 -34.22 -6.54 -13.69
CA SER A 1023 -33.48 -7.66 -13.09
C SER A 1023 -34.30 -8.97 -13.01
N LEU A 1024 -35.64 -8.89 -12.96
CA LEU A 1024 -36.55 -10.03 -13.03
C LEU A 1024 -36.67 -10.64 -14.44
N GLY A 1025 -36.29 -9.88 -15.48
CA GLY A 1025 -36.43 -10.29 -16.89
C GLY A 1025 -37.70 -9.81 -17.58
N GLN A 1026 -38.51 -8.96 -16.93
CA GLN A 1026 -39.60 -8.26 -17.61
C GLN A 1026 -39.02 -7.24 -18.59
N ALA A 1027 -39.64 -7.09 -19.76
CA ALA A 1027 -39.23 -6.13 -20.79
C ALA A 1027 -40.19 -4.93 -20.87
N SER A 1028 -39.66 -3.74 -21.13
CA SER A 1028 -40.46 -2.54 -21.41
C SER A 1028 -41.14 -2.66 -22.78
N GLY A 1029 -42.02 -1.69 -23.07
CA GLY A 1029 -42.36 -1.39 -24.46
C GLY A 1029 -41.10 -1.00 -25.25
N TRP A 1030 -41.13 -1.19 -26.56
CA TRP A 1030 -40.11 -0.62 -27.44
C TRP A 1030 -40.17 0.92 -27.41
N SER A 1031 -39.01 1.57 -27.50
CA SER A 1031 -38.90 3.02 -27.68
C SER A 1031 -39.67 3.52 -28.90
N THR A 1032 -39.89 4.83 -29.01
CA THR A 1032 -40.10 5.44 -30.33
C THR A 1032 -38.89 5.15 -31.22
N SER A 1033 -39.11 4.93 -32.51
CA SER A 1033 -38.04 4.55 -33.43
C SER A 1033 -37.21 5.75 -33.88
N LYS A 1034 -35.87 5.65 -33.87
CA LYS A 1034 -34.99 6.62 -34.53
C LYS A 1034 -34.45 6.06 -35.85
N THR A 1035 -34.31 6.92 -36.85
CA THR A 1035 -33.84 6.56 -38.20
C THR A 1035 -32.46 7.20 -38.43
N PHE A 1036 -31.54 6.48 -39.07
CA PHE A 1036 -30.20 6.98 -39.42
C PHE A 1036 -29.73 6.40 -40.76
N VAL A 1037 -28.77 7.05 -41.40
CA VAL A 1037 -28.19 6.63 -42.69
C VAL A 1037 -26.71 6.32 -42.52
N ILE A 1038 -26.26 5.16 -43.02
CA ILE A 1038 -24.84 4.86 -43.21
C ILE A 1038 -24.47 5.18 -44.66
N THR A 1039 -23.62 6.18 -44.84
CA THR A 1039 -23.08 6.59 -46.15
C THR A 1039 -21.66 6.09 -46.34
N VAL A 1040 -21.23 6.00 -47.61
CA VAL A 1040 -19.83 5.72 -47.94
C VAL A 1040 -19.04 7.03 -47.79
N LYS A 1041 -17.90 6.98 -47.09
CA LYS A 1041 -16.96 8.10 -47.07
C LYS A 1041 -16.43 8.33 -48.50
N LEU A 1042 -16.68 9.50 -49.09
CA LEU A 1042 -16.00 9.88 -50.33
C LEU A 1042 -14.50 10.06 -50.04
N ASP A 1043 -13.68 9.75 -51.03
CA ASP A 1043 -12.25 10.01 -51.00
C ASP A 1043 -11.99 11.40 -51.61
N ASP A 1044 -11.39 12.31 -50.84
CA ASP A 1044 -11.17 13.71 -51.22
C ASP A 1044 -10.07 13.89 -52.30
N SER A 1045 -9.55 12.78 -52.84
CA SER A 1045 -8.44 12.72 -53.80
C SER A 1045 -8.81 13.08 -55.25
N LEU A 1046 -10.10 13.31 -55.56
CA LEU A 1046 -10.61 13.48 -56.92
C LEU A 1046 -11.47 14.74 -57.15
N GLN A 1047 -10.85 15.92 -57.03
CA GLN A 1047 -11.39 17.17 -57.60
C GLN A 1047 -10.36 17.90 -58.48
N SER A 1048 -10.30 17.56 -59.78
CA SER A 1048 -9.60 18.39 -60.78
C SER A 1048 -10.12 18.20 -62.22
N SER A 1049 -11.08 19.06 -62.61
CA SER A 1049 -11.37 19.44 -64.00
C SER A 1049 -11.97 18.34 -64.93
N PRO A 1050 -12.44 18.66 -66.16
CA PRO A 1050 -13.78 19.21 -66.35
C PRO A 1050 -14.65 18.40 -67.36
N ALA A 1051 -15.76 18.99 -67.81
CA ALA A 1051 -16.77 18.48 -68.77
C ALA A 1051 -16.25 17.59 -69.94
N GLU A 1052 -17.03 16.66 -70.52
CA GLU A 1052 -18.39 16.90 -71.05
C GLU A 1052 -19.19 15.60 -71.40
N ASN A 1053 -20.52 15.64 -71.24
CA ASN A 1053 -21.60 14.80 -71.82
C ASN A 1053 -21.58 13.24 -71.80
N PRO A 1054 -22.75 12.57 -72.02
CA PRO A 1054 -22.92 11.13 -71.80
C PRO A 1054 -23.15 10.32 -73.09
N ASP A 1055 -22.83 9.01 -73.08
CA ASP A 1055 -23.71 7.92 -73.56
C ASP A 1055 -23.12 6.50 -73.35
N GLN A 1056 -24.00 5.47 -73.38
CA GLN A 1056 -23.74 4.01 -73.47
C GLN A 1056 -22.90 3.34 -72.33
N LEU A 1057 -23.33 2.30 -71.60
CA LEU A 1057 -24.10 1.05 -71.81
C LEU A 1057 -23.24 -0.22 -72.04
N VAL A 1058 -23.33 -1.12 -71.05
CA VAL A 1058 -23.49 -2.60 -71.17
C VAL A 1058 -22.26 -3.50 -71.44
N ALA A 1059 -21.99 -4.35 -70.43
CA ALA A 1059 -21.37 -5.69 -70.49
C ALA A 1059 -19.85 -5.78 -70.82
N SER A 1060 -19.16 -6.88 -70.48
CA SER A 1060 -19.62 -8.19 -69.99
C SER A 1060 -18.76 -8.75 -68.83
N ARG A 1061 -19.20 -9.87 -68.24
CA ARG A 1061 -18.49 -10.59 -67.16
C ARG A 1061 -17.40 -11.50 -67.76
N ILE A 1062 -16.36 -11.80 -66.98
CA ILE A 1062 -16.02 -13.18 -66.53
C ILE A 1062 -14.87 -13.17 -65.50
N THR A 1063 -14.94 -14.11 -64.55
CA THR A 1063 -14.00 -14.40 -63.44
C THR A 1063 -12.93 -15.44 -63.87
N PRO A 1064 -12.00 -16.01 -63.05
CA PRO A 1064 -11.84 -15.94 -61.58
C PRO A 1064 -10.38 -15.89 -61.02
N ALA A 1065 -10.25 -15.94 -59.68
CA ALA A 1065 -9.17 -16.63 -58.92
C ALA A 1065 -7.74 -16.01 -58.93
N LEU A 1066 -6.84 -16.23 -57.95
CA LEU A 1066 -6.87 -16.88 -56.62
C LEU A 1066 -5.67 -16.42 -55.73
N THR A 1067 -5.69 -16.79 -54.44
CA THR A 1067 -4.53 -17.05 -53.54
C THR A 1067 -3.55 -15.95 -53.04
N ASN A 1068 -3.66 -15.67 -51.71
CA ASN A 1068 -2.67 -15.94 -50.63
C ASN A 1068 -1.29 -15.21 -50.47
N ARG A 1069 -1.11 -14.73 -49.21
CA ARG A 1069 0.02 -14.92 -48.25
C ARG A 1069 1.27 -13.98 -48.20
N LYS A 1070 1.35 -13.33 -47.02
CA LYS A 1070 2.49 -13.21 -46.06
C LYS A 1070 3.66 -12.21 -46.29
N SER A 1071 4.22 -11.82 -45.14
CA SER A 1071 5.46 -11.03 -44.89
C SER A 1071 5.27 -9.51 -45.09
N LEU A 1072 5.65 -8.58 -44.18
CA LEU A 1072 6.89 -8.38 -43.39
C LEU A 1072 8.09 -8.03 -44.30
N THR A 1073 8.89 -6.96 -44.11
CA THR A 1073 9.08 -6.04 -42.96
C THR A 1073 9.02 -4.53 -43.36
N ALA A 1074 9.49 -3.61 -42.50
CA ALA A 1074 9.27 -2.16 -42.57
C ALA A 1074 10.55 -1.28 -42.54
N ASN A 1075 10.33 0.04 -42.64
CA ASN A 1075 11.23 1.18 -42.35
C ASN A 1075 12.40 1.50 -43.30
N ALA A 1076 12.60 2.80 -43.60
CA ALA A 1076 13.84 3.52 -43.25
C ALA A 1076 13.74 5.04 -43.48
N SER A 1077 14.32 5.81 -42.56
CA SER A 1077 14.87 7.17 -42.80
C SER A 1077 15.97 7.43 -41.76
N SER A 1078 17.23 7.38 -42.23
CA SER A 1078 18.32 8.39 -42.04
C SER A 1078 18.56 9.03 -40.66
N GLU A 1079 19.80 9.25 -40.19
CA GLU A 1079 21.12 9.17 -40.86
C GLU A 1079 22.31 9.06 -39.87
N ASP A 1080 23.54 8.99 -40.41
CA ASP A 1080 24.87 9.08 -39.76
C ASP A 1080 25.32 8.00 -38.72
N ALA A 1081 26.60 7.59 -38.64
CA ALA A 1081 27.71 7.65 -39.61
C ALA A 1081 28.91 6.75 -39.21
N ARG A 1082 29.53 6.07 -40.20
CA ARG A 1082 30.91 5.50 -40.25
C ARG A 1082 31.33 4.39 -39.24
N SER A 1083 32.15 3.40 -39.62
CA SER A 1083 32.72 3.02 -40.93
C SER A 1083 33.39 1.62 -40.91
N GLU A 1084 33.31 0.88 -42.02
CA GLU A 1084 34.30 -0.08 -42.56
C GLU A 1084 34.62 -1.40 -41.79
N ASP A 1085 34.85 -2.57 -42.41
CA ASP A 1085 34.66 -3.07 -43.81
C ASP A 1085 34.83 -4.64 -43.87
N VAL A 1086 34.62 -5.25 -45.06
CA VAL A 1086 35.12 -6.56 -45.56
C VAL A 1086 34.28 -7.86 -45.36
N GLN A 1087 33.34 -8.08 -46.31
CA GLN A 1087 33.10 -9.27 -47.18
C GLN A 1087 32.67 -10.69 -46.63
N PRO A 1088 32.06 -11.58 -47.48
CA PRO A 1088 31.30 -12.79 -47.06
C PRO A 1088 31.75 -14.15 -47.69
N GLN A 1089 31.02 -15.27 -47.43
CA GLN A 1089 30.45 -16.22 -48.44
C GLN A 1089 29.74 -17.48 -47.85
N ASP A 1090 28.88 -18.15 -48.64
CA ASP A 1090 28.05 -19.33 -48.32
C ASP A 1090 28.64 -20.70 -48.77
N VAL A 1091 28.30 -21.83 -48.11
CA VAL A 1091 28.30 -23.21 -48.71
C VAL A 1091 27.25 -24.19 -48.10
N VAL A 1092 26.11 -24.35 -48.77
CA VAL A 1092 25.43 -25.57 -49.32
C VAL A 1092 25.74 -27.03 -48.83
N ALA A 1093 24.67 -27.89 -48.74
CA ALA A 1093 24.60 -29.39 -48.91
C ALA A 1093 25.09 -30.38 -47.79
N THR A 1094 24.73 -31.69 -47.73
CA THR A 1094 23.52 -32.54 -48.08
C THR A 1094 23.59 -33.95 -47.41
N ASP A 1095 22.50 -34.75 -47.48
CA ASP A 1095 22.44 -36.18 -47.99
C ASP A 1095 22.37 -37.52 -47.17
N PHE A 1096 21.61 -38.46 -47.80
CA PHE A 1096 21.60 -39.95 -47.92
C PHE A 1096 21.39 -41.03 -46.79
N VAL A 1097 20.16 -41.62 -46.80
CA VAL A 1097 19.77 -43.07 -46.88
C VAL A 1097 19.80 -44.09 -45.70
N ALA A 1098 18.93 -45.11 -45.80
CA ALA A 1098 18.58 -46.13 -44.79
C ALA A 1098 18.31 -47.56 -45.37
N VAL A 1099 18.12 -48.56 -44.49
CA VAL A 1099 17.94 -50.03 -44.74
C VAL A 1099 17.16 -50.65 -43.54
N ILE A 1100 16.15 -51.54 -43.60
CA ILE A 1100 15.26 -52.04 -44.69
C ILE A 1100 13.91 -52.63 -44.09
N ARG A 1101 13.26 -53.63 -44.71
CA ARG A 1101 11.96 -54.29 -44.38
C ARG A 1101 12.15 -55.81 -43.99
N PRO A 1102 11.14 -56.72 -43.74
CA PRO A 1102 9.68 -56.66 -44.02
C PRO A 1102 8.67 -57.39 -43.05
N SER A 1103 7.35 -57.15 -43.24
CA SER A 1103 6.27 -58.16 -43.49
C SER A 1103 4.89 -57.47 -43.66
N ALA A 1104 3.83 -58.18 -44.09
CA ALA A 1104 2.47 -57.65 -44.33
C ALA A 1104 1.37 -58.75 -44.35
N SER A 1105 0.08 -58.36 -44.50
CA SER A 1105 -1.13 -59.20 -44.69
C SER A 1105 -1.69 -59.87 -43.41
N ASP A 1106 -3.00 -59.98 -43.11
CA ASP A 1106 -4.22 -59.47 -43.79
C ASP A 1106 -5.45 -59.41 -42.84
N ARG A 1107 -6.38 -58.45 -43.04
CA ARG A 1107 -7.85 -58.61 -43.14
C ARG A 1107 -8.65 -57.30 -42.96
N GLN A 1108 -9.76 -57.17 -43.69
CA GLN A 1108 -10.75 -56.08 -43.60
C GLN A 1108 -11.94 -56.45 -42.70
N THR A 1109 -12.68 -55.46 -42.15
CA THR A 1109 -14.13 -55.23 -42.42
C THR A 1109 -14.71 -53.99 -41.68
N ALA A 1110 -15.61 -53.26 -42.38
CA ALA A 1110 -16.72 -52.40 -41.88
C ALA A 1110 -16.49 -51.24 -40.86
N ILE A 1111 -16.25 -50.02 -41.39
CA ILE A 1111 -17.18 -48.83 -41.44
C ILE A 1111 -18.41 -48.87 -40.48
N PRO A 1112 -18.83 -47.76 -39.79
CA PRO A 1112 -18.75 -46.34 -40.21
C PRO A 1112 -18.26 -45.29 -39.18
N GLU A 1113 -18.23 -44.03 -39.64
CA GLU A 1113 -17.83 -42.77 -38.97
C GLU A 1113 -19.07 -41.81 -38.86
N VAL A 1114 -19.08 -40.58 -38.29
CA VAL A 1114 -17.98 -39.63 -37.99
C VAL A 1114 -18.14 -38.81 -36.68
N PRO A 1115 -19.23 -38.03 -36.42
CA PRO A 1115 -19.09 -36.80 -35.62
C PRO A 1115 -19.60 -36.93 -34.17
N GLY A 1116 -19.20 -36.07 -33.22
CA GLY A 1116 -18.55 -34.75 -33.35
C GLY A 1116 -19.47 -33.67 -32.79
N GLU A 1117 -19.08 -33.03 -31.68
CA GLU A 1117 -20.00 -32.41 -30.71
C GLU A 1117 -20.52 -31.00 -31.06
N GLU A 1118 -20.85 -30.72 -32.32
CA GLU A 1118 -21.37 -29.39 -32.76
C GLU A 1118 -22.89 -29.36 -33.03
N SER A 1119 -23.65 -30.43 -32.74
CA SER A 1119 -25.09 -30.51 -33.04
C SER A 1119 -26.04 -30.24 -31.86
N LEU A 1120 -25.55 -30.10 -30.63
CA LEU A 1120 -26.39 -29.93 -29.43
C LEU A 1120 -26.81 -28.48 -29.12
N ILE A 1121 -26.24 -27.49 -29.82
CA ILE A 1121 -26.54 -26.07 -29.60
C ILE A 1121 -27.79 -25.63 -30.40
N ASP A 1122 -27.93 -26.06 -31.65
CA ASP A 1122 -29.08 -25.71 -32.50
C ASP A 1122 -30.40 -26.38 -32.04
N ALA A 1123 -30.32 -27.55 -31.41
CA ALA A 1123 -31.48 -28.27 -30.90
C ALA A 1123 -32.18 -27.55 -29.71
N PHE A 1124 -31.47 -26.68 -28.98
CA PHE A 1124 -32.04 -25.95 -27.85
C PHE A 1124 -32.79 -24.69 -28.29
N MET A 1125 -32.27 -23.98 -29.29
CA MET A 1125 -32.82 -22.69 -29.74
C MET A 1125 -34.21 -22.79 -30.38
N HIS A 1126 -34.58 -23.95 -30.91
CA HIS A 1126 -35.87 -24.13 -31.60
C HIS A 1126 -37.07 -24.38 -30.66
N ARG A 1127 -36.87 -24.54 -29.33
CA ARG A 1127 -37.93 -24.91 -28.37
C ARG A 1127 -38.46 -23.77 -27.48
N ILE A 1128 -38.09 -22.52 -27.77
CA ILE A 1128 -38.49 -21.32 -26.97
C ILE A 1128 -39.61 -20.52 -27.68
N ALA A 1129 -40.20 -21.05 -28.78
CA ALA A 1129 -40.98 -20.30 -29.75
C ALA A 1129 -42.43 -20.77 -30.02
N ASP A 1130 -43.11 -21.45 -29.09
CA ASP A 1130 -44.59 -21.46 -29.00
C ASP A 1130 -45.05 -21.86 -27.57
N PRO A 1131 -45.92 -21.08 -26.90
CA PRO A 1131 -46.52 -21.41 -25.61
C PRO A 1131 -47.98 -21.90 -25.74
N SER A 1132 -48.24 -23.04 -26.39
CA SER A 1132 -49.59 -23.63 -26.45
C SER A 1132 -49.62 -25.17 -26.44
N SER A 1133 -50.66 -25.74 -25.78
CA SER A 1133 -50.98 -27.17 -25.58
C SER A 1133 -49.97 -28.06 -24.82
N ASP A 1134 -50.43 -28.62 -23.69
CA ASP A 1134 -50.60 -30.06 -23.36
C ASP A 1134 -49.59 -31.10 -23.90
N ALA A 1135 -49.23 -32.17 -23.18
CA ALA A 1135 -49.40 -32.59 -21.77
C ALA A 1135 -48.51 -33.83 -21.53
N ASP A 1136 -48.50 -34.38 -20.30
CA ASP A 1136 -48.05 -35.75 -19.96
C ASP A 1136 -46.56 -36.14 -20.18
N PHE A 1137 -45.95 -37.11 -19.47
CA PHE A 1137 -46.12 -37.58 -18.08
C PHE A 1137 -44.84 -38.38 -17.69
N THR A 1138 -44.58 -38.58 -16.39
CA THR A 1138 -43.69 -39.63 -15.80
C THR A 1138 -42.18 -39.71 -16.15
N PHE A 1139 -41.33 -39.65 -15.09
CA PHE A 1139 -40.35 -40.68 -14.63
C PHE A 1139 -39.46 -41.44 -15.66
N LEU A 1140 -38.15 -41.72 -15.44
CA LEU A 1140 -37.49 -42.25 -14.22
C LEU A 1140 -35.93 -42.12 -14.31
N LYS A 1141 -35.26 -41.97 -13.15
CA LYS A 1141 -33.84 -42.26 -12.82
C LYS A 1141 -32.78 -42.49 -13.93
N SER A 1142 -31.69 -41.73 -13.84
CA SER A 1142 -30.39 -42.27 -13.37
C SER A 1142 -29.64 -41.23 -12.55
#